data_AF-A0A8B9C4S5-F1
#
_entry.id   AF-A0A8B9C4S5-F1
#
_cell.length_a   1.000
_cell.length_b   1.000
_cell.length_c   1.000
_cell.angle_alpha   90.00
_cell.angle_beta   90.00
_cell.angle_gamma   90.00
#
_symmetry.space_group_name_H-M   'P 1'
#
loop_
_entity.id
_entity.type
_entity.pdbx_description
1 polymer ?
#
loop_
_entity_poly.entity_id
_entity_poly.type
_entity_poly.pdbx_seq_one_letter_code
_entity_poly.pdbx_strand_id
1 'polypeptide(L)'
;VIFKRPFQPKPCYEVRRSFVISHYTKMWLHVKKDWSDHALWWEKKKTWLLKTHWTLDKYGIQADAKLQFTPQHKLLRLQLPNMKYVKVKVNFSDRVFKAVSDICKTFNIRHPEELSLLRKPRDPSKKKKKKLDDQCEDEAFELEGPLITPGSGTDILYIGPVKGNIYSSPGLYSKTMTPTYDAHDGSPLSPTSAWFGDSALSEGNPGILAVSQPVTSPESLAKMYKPQALLDKAKINQGWLDSSRSLMEQEVKENEALLLRFKYYSFFDLNPKYDAIRINQLYEQSKWAILLEEIECTEEEMMMFAALQYHINKLSIMSSENHLNNSDKEVDEVDAALSDLEITLEGGKTSTILGDITSIPELADYIKVFKPKKLTLKGYKPYWCTFKDTSISCYKSKEEANGTPAHQMNLRGCEVTPDVNISGQKFNIKLLIPVAEGMNEIWLRCDNERQYASWMAACRLASKGKTMADSSYSMEVQNILSFLKMQHLNPDPQLIPEQITTDINPECLVSPRYLKKYKNKQVGAGRLAPGYVRDLITARILEAHQNVAQMSLIEAKMRFIQAWQSLPEFGITHFIARFQGGKKEELIGIAYNRLIRMDASTGDAVKTWRFSNMKQWNVNWEIKMVTVEFADDVRVSFICTEVDCKVVHEFIGGYIFLSTRAKDQNESLDEEMFYKLTSGWV
;
A
#
# COMPACT_ATOMS: atom_id res chain seq x y z
N VAL A 1 -36.70 -33.42 1.70
CA VAL A 1 -35.57 -32.52 2.03
C VAL A 1 -35.70 -32.13 3.49
N ILE A 2 -34.70 -32.43 4.31
CA ILE A 2 -34.73 -32.16 5.76
C ILE A 2 -33.99 -30.84 6.01
N PHE A 3 -34.66 -29.85 6.61
CA PHE A 3 -34.11 -28.50 6.84
C PHE A 3 -33.72 -28.29 8.30
N LYS A 4 -32.57 -27.65 8.55
CA LYS A 4 -32.11 -27.25 9.89
C LYS A 4 -32.49 -25.79 10.15
N ARG A 5 -33.23 -25.53 11.24
CA ARG A 5 -33.32 -24.21 11.90
C ARG A 5 -32.41 -24.18 13.13
N PRO A 6 -31.84 -23.02 13.52
CA PRO A 6 -30.98 -22.96 14.70
C PRO A 6 -31.73 -23.10 16.04
N PHE A 7 -33.05 -22.82 16.12
CA PHE A 7 -33.75 -22.76 17.41
C PHE A 7 -35.27 -23.09 17.37
N GLN A 8 -35.72 -24.19 16.75
CA GLN A 8 -37.06 -24.82 16.95
C GLN A 8 -37.24 -26.11 16.11
N PRO A 9 -38.26 -26.98 16.35
CA PRO A 9 -38.39 -28.31 15.72
C PRO A 9 -38.32 -28.23 14.20
N LYS A 10 -37.58 -29.16 13.60
CA LYS A 10 -37.19 -29.21 12.17
C LYS A 10 -38.43 -29.16 11.25
N PRO A 11 -38.72 -28.06 10.53
CA PRO A 11 -39.77 -28.10 9.53
C PRO A 11 -39.28 -28.89 8.31
N CYS A 12 -39.94 -30.01 8.01
CA CYS A 12 -39.78 -30.72 6.75
C CYS A 12 -40.85 -30.19 5.79
N TYR A 13 -40.42 -29.58 4.68
CA TYR A 13 -41.34 -29.14 3.63
C TYR A 13 -41.31 -30.14 2.49
N GLU A 14 -42.48 -30.61 2.08
CA GLU A 14 -42.65 -31.44 0.90
C GLU A 14 -42.66 -30.55 -0.34
N VAL A 15 -41.69 -30.76 -1.24
CA VAL A 15 -41.53 -29.90 -2.43
C VAL A 15 -41.22 -30.73 -3.66
N ARG A 16 -41.81 -30.35 -4.80
CA ARG A 16 -41.62 -31.02 -6.09
C ARG A 16 -40.34 -30.53 -6.77
N ARG A 17 -39.72 -31.39 -7.59
CA ARG A 17 -38.46 -31.08 -8.31
C ARG A 17 -38.55 -29.86 -9.23
N SER A 18 -39.75 -29.56 -9.74
CA SER A 18 -40.04 -28.41 -10.60
C SER A 18 -40.07 -27.08 -9.86
N PHE A 19 -40.02 -27.07 -8.52
CA PHE A 19 -40.06 -25.83 -7.77
C PHE A 19 -38.77 -25.04 -7.98
N VAL A 20 -38.97 -23.74 -8.12
CA VAL A 20 -37.92 -22.74 -8.29
C VAL A 20 -37.54 -22.19 -6.91
N ILE A 21 -36.25 -21.90 -6.68
CA ILE A 21 -35.72 -21.48 -5.36
C ILE A 21 -36.49 -20.31 -4.73
N SER A 22 -36.99 -19.37 -5.55
CA SER A 22 -37.80 -18.23 -5.07
C SER A 22 -39.11 -18.63 -4.38
N HIS A 23 -39.70 -19.77 -4.74
CA HIS A 23 -40.90 -20.28 -4.06
C HIS A 23 -40.55 -20.76 -2.65
N TYR A 24 -39.36 -21.33 -2.49
CA TYR A 24 -38.86 -21.84 -1.23
C TYR A 24 -38.59 -20.72 -0.24
N THR A 25 -37.94 -19.63 -0.65
CA THR A 25 -37.63 -18.49 0.23
C THR A 25 -38.90 -17.81 0.74
N LYS A 26 -39.96 -17.75 -0.08
CA LYS A 26 -41.27 -17.21 0.33
C LYS A 26 -41.96 -18.01 1.44
N MET A 27 -41.73 -19.32 1.53
CA MET A 27 -42.34 -20.16 2.59
C MET A 27 -41.85 -19.80 4.00
N TRP A 28 -40.69 -19.14 4.12
CA TRP A 28 -40.11 -18.72 5.41
C TRP A 28 -40.66 -17.37 5.92
N LEU A 29 -41.44 -16.65 5.11
CA LEU A 29 -41.96 -15.30 5.41
C LEU A 29 -43.10 -15.26 6.44
N HIS A 30 -43.50 -16.39 7.03
CA HIS A 30 -44.53 -16.44 8.08
C HIS A 30 -44.10 -15.79 9.41
N VAL A 31 -42.84 -15.37 9.53
CA VAL A 31 -42.29 -14.61 10.66
C VAL A 31 -41.86 -13.23 10.18
N LYS A 32 -42.36 -12.17 10.83
CA LYS A 32 -41.97 -10.77 10.57
C LYS A 32 -40.51 -10.54 11.00
N LYS A 33 -39.56 -10.82 10.11
CA LYS A 33 -38.13 -10.55 10.22
C LYS A 33 -37.60 -10.12 8.85
N ASP A 34 -36.51 -9.35 8.82
CA ASP A 34 -35.80 -9.09 7.56
C ASP A 34 -35.06 -10.36 7.10
N TRP A 35 -35.45 -10.86 5.93
CA TRP A 35 -34.89 -12.05 5.27
C TRP A 35 -34.09 -11.69 4.01
N SER A 36 -33.90 -10.40 3.71
CA SER A 36 -33.26 -9.92 2.48
C SER A 36 -31.84 -10.45 2.28
N ASP A 37 -31.12 -10.67 3.39
CA ASP A 37 -29.74 -11.18 3.39
C ASP A 37 -29.64 -12.72 3.43
N HIS A 38 -30.76 -13.45 3.52
CA HIS A 38 -30.72 -14.90 3.68
C HIS A 38 -30.72 -15.63 2.34
N ALA A 39 -29.86 -16.64 2.22
CA ALA A 39 -29.79 -17.54 1.08
C ALA A 39 -29.73 -19.01 1.50
N LEU A 40 -29.96 -19.91 0.54
CA LEU A 40 -29.87 -21.35 0.76
C LEU A 40 -28.43 -21.82 0.54
N TRP A 41 -27.90 -22.51 1.54
CA TRP A 41 -26.60 -23.17 1.52
C TRP A 41 -26.76 -24.69 1.50
N TRP A 42 -26.08 -25.36 0.57
CA TRP A 42 -26.04 -26.82 0.49
C TRP A 42 -24.70 -27.36 1.00
N GLU A 43 -24.69 -27.82 2.25
CA GLU A 43 -23.48 -28.26 2.96
C GLU A 43 -22.81 -29.48 2.29
N LYS A 44 -23.60 -30.47 1.84
CA LYS A 44 -23.07 -31.71 1.23
C LYS A 44 -22.26 -31.45 -0.05
N LYS A 45 -22.72 -30.50 -0.89
CA LYS A 45 -22.01 -30.11 -2.13
C LYS A 45 -21.12 -28.87 -1.96
N LYS A 46 -21.14 -28.24 -0.78
CA LYS A 46 -20.49 -26.95 -0.51
C LYS A 46 -20.85 -25.91 -1.58
N THR A 47 -22.13 -25.61 -1.76
CA THR A 47 -22.58 -24.67 -2.81
C THR A 47 -23.71 -23.78 -2.33
N TRP A 48 -23.64 -22.49 -2.67
CA TRP A 48 -24.73 -21.53 -2.49
C TRP A 48 -25.74 -21.62 -3.63
N LEU A 49 -27.03 -21.52 -3.31
CA LEU A 49 -28.13 -21.57 -4.28
C LEU A 49 -28.66 -20.15 -4.55
N LEU A 50 -27.82 -19.29 -5.14
CA LEU A 50 -28.14 -17.88 -5.33
C LEU A 50 -29.07 -17.61 -6.53
N LYS A 51 -29.07 -18.49 -7.54
CA LYS A 51 -29.92 -18.32 -8.74
C LYS A 51 -31.37 -18.65 -8.42
N THR A 52 -32.11 -17.63 -8.00
CA THR A 52 -33.50 -17.77 -7.54
C THR A 52 -34.46 -18.33 -8.58
N HIS A 53 -34.15 -18.21 -9.88
CA HIS A 53 -34.95 -18.68 -11.01
C HIS A 53 -34.65 -20.13 -11.42
N TRP A 54 -33.66 -20.79 -10.83
CA TRP A 54 -33.34 -22.19 -11.13
C TRP A 54 -34.20 -23.15 -10.33
N THR A 55 -34.54 -24.29 -10.95
CA THR A 55 -35.25 -25.39 -10.29
C THR A 55 -34.30 -26.19 -9.40
N LEU A 56 -34.86 -26.89 -8.41
CA LEU A 56 -34.09 -27.82 -7.57
C LEU A 56 -33.42 -28.91 -8.39
N ASP A 57 -34.08 -29.37 -9.45
CA ASP A 57 -33.56 -30.39 -10.37
C ASP A 57 -32.31 -29.90 -11.12
N LYS A 58 -32.26 -28.62 -11.52
CA LYS A 58 -31.10 -28.02 -12.18
C LYS A 58 -29.86 -27.96 -11.29
N TYR A 59 -30.04 -27.87 -9.97
CA TYR A 59 -28.95 -28.03 -8.99
C TYR A 59 -28.67 -29.51 -8.64
N GLY A 60 -29.53 -30.43 -9.07
CA GLY A 60 -29.46 -31.85 -8.73
C GLY A 60 -29.82 -32.13 -7.27
N ILE A 61 -30.69 -31.33 -6.66
CA ILE A 61 -31.12 -31.48 -5.27
C ILE A 61 -32.13 -32.62 -5.18
N GLN A 62 -31.80 -33.64 -4.38
CA GLN A 62 -32.65 -34.81 -4.14
C GLN A 62 -33.22 -34.81 -2.70
N ALA A 63 -34.03 -35.81 -2.38
CA ALA A 63 -34.77 -35.87 -1.11
C ALA A 63 -33.85 -35.91 0.14
N ASP A 64 -32.64 -36.46 0.00
CA ASP A 64 -31.62 -36.60 1.05
C ASP A 64 -30.82 -35.30 1.29
N ALA A 65 -30.98 -34.29 0.43
CA ALA A 65 -30.28 -33.03 0.59
C ALA A 65 -30.71 -32.32 1.90
N LYS A 66 -29.71 -31.83 2.62
CA LYS A 66 -29.89 -30.97 3.80
C LYS A 66 -29.45 -29.57 3.40
N LEU A 67 -30.43 -28.66 3.35
CA LEU A 67 -30.19 -27.26 3.02
C LEU A 67 -30.30 -26.43 4.29
N GLN A 68 -29.43 -25.44 4.40
CA GLN A 68 -29.42 -24.47 5.48
C GLN A 68 -29.90 -23.13 4.92
N PHE A 69 -30.86 -22.49 5.58
CA PHE A 69 -31.24 -21.12 5.26
C PHE A 69 -30.52 -20.20 6.23
N THR A 70 -29.52 -19.47 5.74
CA THR A 70 -28.57 -18.72 6.56
C THR A 70 -28.33 -17.33 5.94
N PRO A 71 -28.06 -16.30 6.76
CA PRO A 71 -27.58 -15.01 6.25
C PRO A 71 -26.28 -15.20 5.46
N GLN A 72 -26.16 -14.45 4.37
CA GLN A 72 -24.96 -14.38 3.54
C GLN A 72 -23.90 -13.53 4.21
N HIS A 73 -24.28 -12.39 4.82
CA HIS A 73 -23.33 -11.56 5.56
C HIS A 73 -23.13 -12.08 6.98
N LYS A 74 -21.90 -12.43 7.31
CA LYS A 74 -21.50 -12.96 8.62
C LYS A 74 -20.33 -12.19 9.18
N LEU A 75 -20.22 -12.19 10.51
CA LEU A 75 -19.09 -11.56 11.19
C LEU A 75 -17.80 -12.32 10.92
N LEU A 76 -16.72 -11.58 10.69
CA LEU A 76 -15.38 -12.07 10.49
C LEU A 76 -14.40 -11.18 11.27
N ARG A 77 -13.43 -11.79 11.95
CA ARG A 77 -12.33 -11.06 12.59
C ARG A 77 -11.16 -11.02 11.62
N LEU A 78 -10.78 -9.83 11.17
CA LEU A 78 -9.61 -9.65 10.31
C LEU A 78 -8.44 -9.15 11.14
N GLN A 79 -7.36 -9.93 11.16
CA GLN A 79 -6.07 -9.42 11.63
C GLN A 79 -5.38 -8.69 10.49
N LEU A 80 -5.24 -7.37 10.63
CA LEU A 80 -4.54 -6.54 9.66
C LEU A 80 -3.02 -6.78 9.71
N PRO A 81 -2.27 -6.32 8.69
CA PRO A 81 -0.81 -6.38 8.69
C PRO A 81 -0.14 -5.72 9.90
N ASN A 82 -0.75 -4.68 10.46
CA ASN A 82 -0.31 -4.04 11.71
C ASN A 82 -0.59 -4.86 13.01
N MET A 83 -0.98 -6.13 12.87
CA MET A 83 -1.30 -7.09 13.93
C MET A 83 -2.57 -6.80 14.74
N LYS A 84 -3.30 -5.72 14.44
CA LYS A 84 -4.58 -5.39 15.09
C LYS A 84 -5.75 -6.17 14.50
N TYR A 85 -6.79 -6.37 15.29
CA TYR A 85 -8.03 -7.01 14.85
C TYR A 85 -9.12 -5.99 14.58
N VAL A 86 -9.83 -6.21 13.48
CA VAL A 86 -11.04 -5.46 13.11
C VAL A 86 -12.17 -6.47 12.90
N LYS A 87 -13.34 -6.20 13.48
CA LYS A 87 -14.56 -6.98 13.24
C LYS A 87 -15.27 -6.39 12.04
N VAL A 88 -15.43 -7.19 11.00
CA VAL A 88 -16.14 -6.80 9.77
C VAL A 88 -17.27 -7.77 9.50
N LYS A 89 -18.36 -7.29 8.92
CA LYS A 89 -19.44 -8.13 8.41
C LYS A 89 -19.29 -8.26 6.90
N VAL A 90 -18.92 -9.46 6.43
CA VAL A 90 -18.59 -9.71 5.01
C VAL A 90 -19.53 -10.74 4.41
N ASN A 91 -19.72 -10.69 3.09
CA ASN A 91 -20.52 -11.66 2.36
C ASN A 91 -19.79 -13.01 2.22
N PHE A 92 -20.29 -14.06 2.87
CA PHE A 92 -19.75 -15.42 2.82
C PHE A 92 -20.16 -16.20 1.56
N SER A 93 -20.99 -15.61 0.70
CA SER A 93 -21.40 -16.18 -0.59
C SER A 93 -20.59 -15.65 -1.78
N ASP A 94 -19.99 -14.47 -1.65
CA ASP A 94 -19.10 -13.91 -2.67
C ASP A 94 -17.79 -14.70 -2.73
N ARG A 95 -17.19 -14.73 -3.92
CA ARG A 95 -15.83 -15.26 -4.10
C ARG A 95 -14.85 -14.46 -3.26
N VAL A 96 -13.83 -15.11 -2.70
CA VAL A 96 -12.86 -14.47 -1.81
C VAL A 96 -12.18 -13.26 -2.48
N PHE A 97 -11.86 -13.31 -3.77
CA PHE A 97 -11.30 -12.16 -4.49
C PHE A 97 -12.19 -10.91 -4.39
N LYS A 98 -13.49 -11.08 -4.64
CA LYS A 98 -14.48 -9.99 -4.53
C LYS A 98 -14.64 -9.54 -3.08
N ALA A 99 -14.73 -10.48 -2.13
CA ALA A 99 -14.82 -10.14 -0.71
C ALA A 99 -13.61 -9.31 -0.24
N VAL A 100 -12.39 -9.66 -0.70
CA VAL A 100 -11.17 -8.90 -0.43
C VAL A 100 -11.20 -7.53 -1.11
N SER A 101 -11.69 -7.44 -2.34
CA SER A 101 -11.90 -6.16 -3.03
C SER A 101 -12.80 -5.23 -2.23
N ASP A 102 -13.93 -5.74 -1.73
CA ASP A 102 -14.87 -4.96 -0.94
C ASP A 102 -14.30 -4.58 0.44
N ILE A 103 -13.56 -5.48 1.11
CA ILE A 103 -12.81 -5.18 2.34
C ILE A 103 -11.79 -4.06 2.12
N CYS A 104 -10.99 -4.15 1.05
CA CYS A 104 -9.96 -3.16 0.75
C CYS A 104 -10.57 -1.81 0.37
N LYS A 105 -11.69 -1.79 -0.36
CA LYS A 105 -12.45 -0.57 -0.64
C LYS A 105 -12.91 0.10 0.65
N THR A 106 -13.47 -0.67 1.60
CA THR A 106 -13.83 -0.13 2.92
C THR A 106 -12.60 0.44 3.63
N PHE A 107 -11.47 -0.27 3.66
CA PHE A 107 -10.25 0.25 4.32
C PHE A 107 -9.47 1.30 3.51
N ASN A 108 -9.98 1.76 2.37
CA ASN A 108 -9.29 2.69 1.46
C ASN A 108 -7.87 2.21 1.08
N ILE A 109 -7.78 0.94 0.70
CA ILE A 109 -6.59 0.29 0.16
C ILE A 109 -6.82 0.05 -1.34
N ARG A 110 -6.08 0.78 -2.19
CA ARG A 110 -6.07 0.55 -3.64
C ARG A 110 -5.38 -0.77 -3.99
N HIS A 111 -5.61 -1.24 -5.22
CA HIS A 111 -5.02 -2.48 -5.75
C HIS A 111 -5.26 -3.73 -4.87
N PRO A 112 -6.54 -4.09 -4.61
CA PRO A 112 -6.90 -5.22 -3.77
C PRO A 112 -6.37 -6.57 -4.28
N GLU A 113 -6.05 -6.68 -5.56
CA GLU A 113 -5.51 -7.88 -6.19
C GLU A 113 -4.15 -8.31 -5.63
N GLU A 114 -3.44 -7.42 -4.93
CA GLU A 114 -2.17 -7.72 -4.26
C GLU A 114 -2.37 -8.36 -2.88
N LEU A 115 -3.58 -8.28 -2.32
CA LEU A 115 -3.95 -8.77 -1.01
C LEU A 115 -4.81 -10.03 -1.10
N SER A 116 -4.79 -10.84 -0.05
CA SER A 116 -5.74 -11.95 0.10
C SER A 116 -5.89 -12.34 1.56
N LEU A 117 -6.75 -13.33 1.82
CA LEU A 117 -7.02 -13.85 3.15
C LEU A 117 -6.22 -15.13 3.39
N LEU A 118 -5.56 -15.17 4.55
CA LEU A 118 -4.76 -16.29 5.01
C LEU A 118 -5.34 -16.82 6.33
N ARG A 119 -5.49 -18.14 6.44
CA ARG A 119 -5.86 -18.76 7.72
C ARG A 119 -4.76 -18.62 8.74
N LYS A 120 -5.15 -18.37 9.99
CA LYS A 120 -4.21 -18.46 11.11
C LYS A 120 -3.60 -19.87 11.19
N PRO A 121 -2.27 -20.00 11.30
CA PRO A 121 -1.63 -21.27 11.61
C PRO A 121 -2.19 -21.87 12.90
N ARG A 122 -2.59 -23.14 12.87
CA ARG A 122 -3.09 -23.83 14.08
C ARG A 122 -1.91 -24.22 14.96
N ASP A 123 -1.85 -23.70 16.18
CA ASP A 123 -0.81 -24.07 17.16
C ASP A 123 -0.86 -25.59 17.46
N PRO A 124 0.23 -26.35 17.22
CA PRO A 124 0.25 -27.79 17.45
C PRO A 124 0.13 -28.19 18.94
N SER A 125 0.45 -27.28 19.88
CA SER A 125 0.28 -27.48 21.32
C SER A 125 -1.19 -27.63 21.74
N LYS A 126 -2.13 -27.01 21.01
CA LYS A 126 -3.58 -27.12 21.27
C LYS A 126 -4.16 -28.50 20.87
N LYS A 127 -3.45 -29.31 20.05
CA LYS A 127 -3.90 -30.69 19.71
C LYS A 127 -3.81 -31.66 20.89
N LYS A 128 -2.88 -31.47 21.84
CA LYS A 128 -2.75 -32.36 23.01
C LYS A 128 -3.81 -32.10 24.08
N LYS A 129 -4.30 -30.87 24.21
CA LYS A 129 -5.39 -30.53 25.16
C LYS A 129 -6.78 -30.89 24.63
N LYS A 130 -7.01 -30.88 23.31
CA LYS A 130 -8.33 -31.11 22.70
C LYS A 130 -8.87 -32.55 22.77
N LYS A 131 -8.26 -33.45 23.55
CA LYS A 131 -8.81 -34.78 23.86
C LYS A 131 -9.53 -34.84 25.21
N LEU A 132 -9.48 -33.77 26.01
CA LEU A 132 -10.23 -33.62 27.26
C LEU A 132 -10.92 -32.25 27.20
N ASP A 133 -12.23 -32.24 27.42
CA ASP A 133 -13.16 -31.09 27.43
C ASP A 133 -13.67 -30.55 26.08
N ASP A 134 -14.72 -31.24 25.59
CA ASP A 134 -15.83 -30.61 24.87
C ASP A 134 -16.71 -29.88 25.91
N GLN A 135 -16.51 -28.56 26.04
CA GLN A 135 -17.52 -27.50 26.28
C GLN A 135 -16.89 -26.28 26.97
N CYS A 136 -17.05 -25.12 26.34
CA CYS A 136 -16.99 -23.79 26.96
C CYS A 136 -15.65 -23.36 27.59
N GLU A 137 -14.58 -23.11 26.79
CA GLU A 137 -13.41 -22.37 27.30
C GLU A 137 -12.51 -21.76 26.18
N ASP A 138 -13.09 -21.11 25.16
CA ASP A 138 -12.33 -20.42 24.09
C ASP A 138 -12.32 -18.87 24.23
N GLU A 139 -12.74 -18.31 25.38
CA GLU A 139 -12.71 -16.85 25.64
C GLU A 139 -11.59 -16.37 26.57
N ALA A 140 -10.72 -17.25 27.07
CA ALA A 140 -9.63 -16.83 27.96
C ALA A 140 -8.27 -17.19 27.35
N PHE A 141 -7.40 -16.17 27.18
CA PHE A 141 -5.99 -16.24 26.78
C PHE A 141 -5.68 -16.32 25.27
N GLU A 142 -6.20 -15.38 24.48
CA GLU A 142 -5.38 -14.74 23.44
C GLU A 142 -5.05 -13.34 23.96
N LEU A 143 -3.77 -12.98 24.02
CA LEU A 143 -3.31 -11.64 24.40
C LEU A 143 -3.92 -10.67 23.39
N GLU A 144 -5.09 -10.09 23.72
CA GLU A 144 -5.82 -9.21 22.82
C GLU A 144 -4.95 -7.99 22.53
N GLY A 145 -4.41 -7.93 21.30
CA GLY A 145 -3.98 -6.66 20.75
C GLY A 145 -5.18 -5.71 20.75
N PRO A 146 -4.99 -4.40 20.98
CA PRO A 146 -6.09 -3.45 21.06
C PRO A 146 -7.06 -3.62 19.88
N LEU A 147 -8.32 -3.96 20.15
CA LEU A 147 -9.36 -3.86 19.14
C LEU A 147 -9.44 -2.38 18.73
N ILE A 148 -9.33 -2.11 17.43
CA ILE A 148 -9.67 -0.80 16.91
C ILE A 148 -11.21 -0.79 16.82
N THR A 149 -11.87 -0.37 17.89
CA THR A 149 -13.26 0.08 17.86
C THR A 149 -13.22 1.60 17.70
N PRO A 150 -13.65 2.17 16.56
CA PRO A 150 -13.83 3.61 16.45
C PRO A 150 -15.05 3.99 17.31
N GLY A 151 -14.86 4.80 18.34
CA GLY A 151 -15.94 5.37 19.14
C GLY A 151 -16.59 4.44 20.16
N SER A 152 -17.11 5.05 21.23
CA SER A 152 -17.86 4.38 22.31
C SER A 152 -19.24 3.93 21.79
N GLY A 153 -19.27 2.76 21.16
CA GLY A 153 -20.46 2.09 20.64
C GLY A 153 -19.99 0.78 20.01
N THR A 154 -20.78 -0.29 20.08
CA THR A 154 -20.45 -1.59 19.51
C THR A 154 -20.50 -1.57 17.98
N ASP A 155 -19.59 -0.84 17.34
CA ASP A 155 -19.68 -0.55 15.90
C ASP A 155 -18.91 -1.59 15.08
N ILE A 156 -19.70 -2.54 14.56
CA ILE A 156 -19.30 -3.53 13.56
C ILE A 156 -19.24 -2.81 12.21
N LEU A 157 -18.12 -2.89 11.50
CA LEU A 157 -18.03 -2.37 10.13
C LEU A 157 -18.84 -3.28 9.18
N TYR A 158 -19.94 -2.74 8.63
CA TYR A 158 -20.76 -3.42 7.63
C TYR A 158 -20.15 -3.25 6.23
N ILE A 159 -19.90 -4.35 5.53
CA ILE A 159 -19.36 -4.36 4.16
C ILE A 159 -20.41 -4.95 3.23
N GLY A 160 -21.12 -4.10 2.48
CA GLY A 160 -22.15 -4.47 1.50
C GLY A 160 -22.85 -3.24 0.87
N PRO A 161 -23.62 -3.39 -0.21
CA PRO A 161 -24.33 -2.27 -0.85
C PRO A 161 -25.45 -1.76 0.06
N VAL A 162 -25.34 -0.51 0.50
CA VAL A 162 -26.37 0.17 1.31
C VAL A 162 -27.61 0.37 0.42
N LYS A 163 -28.75 -0.21 0.81
CA LYS A 163 -30.05 0.07 0.17
C LYS A 163 -30.72 1.25 0.89
N GLY A 164 -30.63 2.43 0.30
CA GLY A 164 -31.45 3.61 0.61
C GLY A 164 -31.97 4.24 -0.69
N ASN A 165 -33.29 4.34 -0.80
CA ASN A 165 -34.12 5.02 -1.82
C ASN A 165 -33.74 4.97 -3.32
N ILE A 166 -34.45 4.11 -4.02
CA ILE A 166 -34.82 4.26 -5.43
C ILE A 166 -35.72 5.50 -5.53
N TYR A 167 -35.20 6.64 -5.96
CA TYR A 167 -35.80 7.58 -6.91
C TYR A 167 -34.74 8.64 -7.25
N SER A 168 -34.52 8.84 -8.56
CA SER A 168 -33.63 9.82 -9.19
C SER A 168 -32.19 9.36 -9.45
N SER A 169 -32.03 8.45 -10.42
CA SER A 169 -30.82 8.46 -11.26
C SER A 169 -31.02 9.48 -12.39
N PRO A 170 -30.13 10.47 -12.58
CA PRO A 170 -29.91 11.03 -13.90
C PRO A 170 -28.89 10.15 -14.61
N GLY A 171 -29.28 9.66 -15.78
CA GLY A 171 -28.52 8.69 -16.56
C GLY A 171 -27.13 9.18 -16.99
N LEU A 172 -26.30 8.19 -17.29
CA LEU A 172 -25.07 8.28 -18.06
C LEU A 172 -25.29 9.04 -19.38
N TYR A 173 -24.94 10.32 -19.44
CA TYR A 173 -24.56 11.03 -20.67
C TYR A 173 -23.53 12.13 -20.36
N SER A 174 -22.50 12.19 -21.20
CA SER A 174 -21.38 13.15 -21.27
C SER A 174 -21.59 14.56 -20.68
N LYS A 175 -20.61 15.05 -19.88
CA LYS A 175 -19.98 16.40 -19.89
C LYS A 175 -19.67 16.95 -18.48
N THR A 176 -18.49 17.58 -18.40
CA THR A 176 -18.08 18.74 -17.57
C THR A 176 -18.48 18.77 -16.09
N MET A 177 -17.48 18.84 -15.20
CA MET A 177 -17.66 18.98 -13.75
C MET A 177 -18.67 20.07 -13.38
N THR A 178 -19.77 19.67 -12.76
CA THR A 178 -20.66 20.55 -12.00
C THR A 178 -20.39 20.35 -10.51
N PRO A 179 -20.08 21.41 -9.74
CA PRO A 179 -19.88 21.31 -8.31
C PRO A 179 -21.18 20.87 -7.61
N THR A 180 -21.07 19.91 -6.69
CA THR A 180 -22.18 19.38 -5.90
C THR A 180 -22.09 19.98 -4.49
N TYR A 181 -23.22 20.42 -3.95
CA TYR A 181 -23.31 21.12 -2.67
C TYR A 181 -24.03 20.26 -1.63
N ASP A 182 -23.68 20.42 -0.35
CA ASP A 182 -24.41 19.80 0.77
C ASP A 182 -25.86 20.34 0.83
N ALA A 183 -26.84 19.46 1.07
CA ALA A 183 -28.26 19.81 1.12
C ALA A 183 -28.69 20.49 2.42
N HIS A 184 -27.88 20.41 3.49
CA HIS A 184 -28.19 21.00 4.79
C HIS A 184 -27.63 22.42 4.96
N ASP A 185 -26.47 22.73 4.38
CA ASP A 185 -25.83 24.05 4.54
C ASP A 185 -25.39 24.72 3.23
N GLY A 186 -25.45 24.02 2.09
CA GLY A 186 -25.11 24.59 0.78
C GLY A 186 -23.61 24.79 0.54
N SER A 187 -22.72 24.13 1.29
CA SER A 187 -21.27 24.17 1.09
C SER A 187 -20.80 23.27 -0.08
N PRO A 188 -19.76 23.68 -0.85
CA PRO A 188 -19.24 22.89 -1.96
C PRO A 188 -18.47 21.66 -1.48
N LEU A 189 -18.87 20.46 -1.91
CA LEU A 189 -18.19 19.21 -1.57
C LEU A 189 -16.85 19.08 -2.30
N SER A 190 -15.80 18.68 -1.56
CA SER A 190 -14.48 18.33 -2.12
C SER A 190 -14.62 17.29 -3.24
N PRO A 191 -13.80 17.34 -4.32
CA PRO A 191 -13.82 16.33 -5.39
C PRO A 191 -13.63 14.89 -4.87
N THR A 192 -13.04 14.73 -3.69
CA THR A 192 -12.83 13.43 -3.03
C THR A 192 -14.09 12.92 -2.31
N SER A 193 -14.99 13.80 -1.84
CA SER A 193 -16.24 13.38 -1.20
C SER A 193 -17.34 13.08 -2.24
N ALA A 194 -17.33 13.75 -3.39
CA ALA A 194 -18.30 13.52 -4.46
C ALA A 194 -18.26 12.11 -5.09
N TRP A 195 -17.13 11.40 -4.98
CA TRP A 195 -16.99 10.02 -5.50
C TRP A 195 -17.33 8.93 -4.47
N PHE A 196 -17.35 9.26 -3.18
CA PHE A 196 -17.32 8.29 -2.09
C PHE A 196 -18.26 8.61 -0.92
N GLY A 197 -19.27 9.46 -1.15
CA GLY A 197 -20.18 9.99 -0.14
C GLY A 197 -21.00 8.97 0.67
N ASP A 198 -20.98 7.67 0.33
CA ASP A 198 -21.75 6.62 1.00
C ASP A 198 -20.88 5.50 1.61
N SER A 199 -19.67 5.82 2.10
CA SER A 199 -18.89 4.84 2.87
C SER A 199 -19.26 4.93 4.35
N ALA A 200 -19.65 3.80 4.98
CA ALA A 200 -20.02 3.66 6.40
C ALA A 200 -18.88 3.96 7.41
N LEU A 201 -17.85 4.68 6.95
CA LEU A 201 -16.71 5.19 7.72
C LEU A 201 -16.79 6.70 7.93
N SER A 202 -17.82 7.40 7.44
CA SER A 202 -18.04 8.79 7.84
C SER A 202 -18.27 8.92 9.36
N GLU A 203 -18.77 7.88 10.03
CA GLU A 203 -18.96 7.84 11.49
C GLU A 203 -17.74 7.32 12.27
N GLY A 204 -16.83 6.57 11.63
CA GLY A 204 -15.68 5.95 12.30
C GLY A 204 -14.36 6.28 11.63
N ASN A 205 -13.58 7.20 12.21
CA ASN A 205 -12.35 7.78 11.63
C ASN A 205 -11.39 6.72 11.04
N PRO A 206 -11.39 6.50 9.70
CA PRO A 206 -10.54 5.49 9.05
C PRO A 206 -9.05 5.89 9.04
N GLY A 207 -8.71 7.11 9.46
CA GLY A 207 -7.34 7.62 9.56
C GLY A 207 -6.46 6.82 10.52
N ILE A 208 -7.02 6.12 11.52
CA ILE A 208 -6.23 5.31 12.46
C ILE A 208 -5.46 4.18 11.77
N LEU A 209 -5.95 3.68 10.62
CA LEU A 209 -5.26 2.64 9.85
C LEU A 209 -4.06 3.17 9.07
N ALA A 210 -3.92 4.49 8.92
CA ALA A 210 -2.76 5.15 8.31
C ALA A 210 -1.64 5.45 9.32
N VAL A 211 -1.94 5.37 10.62
CA VAL A 211 -0.99 5.67 11.71
C VAL A 211 -0.23 4.40 12.10
N SER A 212 1.10 4.50 12.20
CA SER A 212 1.96 3.43 12.72
C SER A 212 1.97 3.51 14.24
N GLN A 213 1.85 2.36 14.91
CA GLN A 213 1.98 2.30 16.38
C GLN A 213 3.32 1.65 16.78
N PRO A 214 3.98 2.17 17.82
CA PRO A 214 5.14 1.50 18.39
C PRO A 214 4.76 0.14 18.97
N VAL A 215 5.72 -0.78 19.00
CA VAL A 215 5.52 -2.09 19.62
C VAL A 215 5.31 -1.88 21.12
N THR A 216 4.19 -2.39 21.65
CA THR A 216 3.71 -2.11 23.00
C THR A 216 4.70 -2.54 24.09
N SER A 217 5.39 -3.67 23.90
CA SER A 217 6.47 -4.09 24.81
C SER A 217 7.46 -5.08 24.17
N PRO A 218 8.74 -5.07 24.59
CA PRO A 218 9.72 -6.08 24.15
C PRO A 218 9.31 -7.51 24.50
N GLU A 219 8.59 -7.70 25.61
CA GLU A 219 8.06 -9.00 26.04
C GLU A 219 7.02 -9.55 25.06
N SER A 220 6.17 -8.68 24.50
CA SER A 220 5.20 -9.07 23.48
C SER A 220 5.89 -9.53 22.20
N LEU A 221 6.94 -8.80 21.78
CA LEU A 221 7.77 -9.19 20.64
C LEU A 221 8.48 -10.52 20.89
N ALA A 222 9.06 -10.72 22.07
CA ALA A 222 9.73 -11.96 22.44
C ALA A 222 8.78 -13.18 22.50
N LYS A 223 7.52 -12.97 22.90
CA LYS A 223 6.48 -14.03 22.90
C LYS A 223 6.03 -14.40 21.49
N MET A 224 5.97 -13.43 20.58
CA MET A 224 5.61 -13.66 19.17
C MET A 224 6.76 -14.24 18.36
N TYR A 225 8.00 -13.88 18.70
CA TYR A 225 9.20 -14.39 18.06
C TYR A 225 9.37 -15.89 18.33
N LYS A 226 9.13 -16.70 17.30
CA LYS A 226 9.40 -18.14 17.29
C LYS A 226 10.32 -18.41 16.10
N PRO A 227 11.60 -18.74 16.29
CA PRO A 227 12.48 -19.08 15.18
C PRO A 227 11.93 -20.33 14.50
N GLN A 228 11.55 -20.18 13.23
CA GLN A 228 10.98 -21.26 12.42
C GLN A 228 11.97 -21.65 11.33
N ALA A 229 12.15 -22.96 11.15
CA ALA A 229 12.87 -23.48 9.99
C ALA A 229 12.11 -23.13 8.71
N LEU A 230 12.82 -23.08 7.59
CA LEU A 230 12.25 -22.70 6.29
C LEU A 230 11.07 -23.60 5.89
N LEU A 231 11.15 -24.90 6.21
CA LEU A 231 10.04 -25.85 6.05
C LEU A 231 8.79 -25.45 6.85
N ASP A 232 8.95 -24.98 8.09
CA ASP A 232 7.81 -24.56 8.91
C ASP A 232 7.22 -23.24 8.42
N LYS A 233 8.05 -22.31 7.92
CA LYS A 233 7.59 -21.11 7.23
C LYS A 233 6.77 -21.47 5.98
N ALA A 234 7.22 -22.45 5.20
CA ALA A 234 6.50 -22.92 4.01
C ALA A 234 5.11 -23.52 4.32
N LYS A 235 4.92 -24.09 5.53
CA LYS A 235 3.61 -24.62 5.97
C LYS A 235 2.56 -23.54 6.15
N ILE A 236 2.96 -22.32 6.52
CA ILE A 236 2.03 -21.19 6.69
C ILE A 236 1.31 -20.91 5.37
N ASN A 237 2.01 -21.02 4.24
CA ASN A 237 1.46 -20.77 2.91
C ASN A 237 0.37 -21.78 2.49
N GLN A 238 0.13 -22.84 3.25
CA GLN A 238 -1.02 -23.73 3.04
C GLN A 238 -2.36 -23.06 3.39
N GLY A 239 -2.32 -22.03 4.25
CA GLY A 239 -3.53 -21.38 4.75
C GLY A 239 -4.16 -20.36 3.79
N TRP A 240 -3.53 -20.06 2.65
CA TRP A 240 -4.07 -19.09 1.69
C TRP A 240 -5.43 -19.58 1.17
N LEU A 241 -6.44 -18.72 1.28
CA LEU A 241 -7.75 -19.03 0.74
C LEU A 241 -7.75 -18.99 -0.79
N ASP A 242 -8.55 -19.87 -1.38
CA ASP A 242 -8.83 -19.91 -2.81
C ASP A 242 -9.68 -18.72 -3.20
N SER A 243 -9.11 -17.83 -4.01
CA SER A 243 -9.73 -16.56 -4.40
C SER A 243 -10.96 -16.75 -5.30
N SER A 244 -11.11 -17.92 -5.91
CA SER A 244 -12.19 -18.25 -6.84
C SER A 244 -13.41 -18.90 -6.17
N ARG A 245 -13.33 -19.22 -4.87
CA ARG A 245 -14.42 -19.83 -4.08
C ARG A 245 -14.87 -18.91 -2.96
N SER A 246 -16.07 -19.14 -2.43
CA SER A 246 -16.58 -18.36 -1.31
C SER A 246 -15.94 -18.74 0.05
N LEU A 247 -16.11 -17.90 1.07
CA LEU A 247 -15.63 -18.18 2.44
C LEU A 247 -16.30 -19.44 3.02
N MET A 248 -17.61 -19.59 2.79
CA MET A 248 -18.40 -20.73 3.30
C MET A 248 -17.95 -22.06 2.66
N GLU A 249 -17.61 -22.04 1.38
CA GLU A 249 -17.08 -23.17 0.61
C GLU A 249 -15.77 -23.73 1.13
N GLN A 250 -15.02 -22.88 1.80
CA GLN A 250 -13.72 -23.19 2.36
C GLN A 250 -13.84 -23.56 3.85
N GLU A 251 -15.05 -23.64 4.42
CA GLU A 251 -15.26 -23.95 5.85
C GLU A 251 -14.77 -22.84 6.80
N VAL A 252 -14.79 -21.59 6.35
CA VAL A 252 -14.65 -20.44 7.26
C VAL A 252 -15.94 -20.29 8.05
N LYS A 253 -15.84 -20.19 9.37
CA LYS A 253 -16.99 -20.00 10.27
C LYS A 253 -17.19 -18.53 10.60
N GLU A 254 -18.41 -18.22 11.05
CA GLU A 254 -18.72 -16.91 11.62
C GLU A 254 -17.86 -16.64 12.86
N ASN A 255 -17.40 -15.40 13.02
CA ASN A 255 -16.43 -14.95 14.02
C ASN A 255 -15.05 -15.64 13.98
N GLU A 256 -14.74 -16.41 12.94
CA GLU A 256 -13.38 -16.92 12.72
C GLU A 256 -12.41 -15.76 12.45
N ALA A 257 -11.15 -15.95 12.86
CA ALA A 257 -10.10 -14.97 12.64
C ALA A 257 -9.26 -15.33 11.40
N LEU A 258 -9.23 -14.43 10.42
CA LEU A 258 -8.40 -14.54 9.21
C LEU A 258 -7.37 -13.40 9.18
N LEU A 259 -6.25 -13.65 8.52
CA LEU A 259 -5.18 -12.68 8.31
C LEU A 259 -5.41 -12.00 6.96
N LEU A 260 -5.53 -10.67 6.95
CA LEU A 260 -5.42 -9.89 5.71
C LEU A 260 -3.94 -9.59 5.49
N ARG A 261 -3.36 -10.06 4.38
CA ARG A 261 -1.93 -9.91 4.07
C ARG A 261 -1.73 -9.58 2.61
N PHE A 262 -0.67 -8.84 2.31
CA PHE A 262 -0.17 -8.71 0.94
C PHE A 262 0.36 -10.08 0.51
N LYS A 263 -0.33 -10.70 -0.45
CA LYS A 263 -0.06 -12.04 -0.98
C LYS A 263 0.99 -11.99 -2.08
N TYR A 264 0.91 -10.98 -2.94
CA TYR A 264 1.78 -10.86 -4.10
C TYR A 264 2.75 -9.68 -3.95
N TYR A 265 4.04 -9.99 -3.99
CA TYR A 265 5.14 -9.02 -3.82
C TYR A 265 5.48 -8.27 -5.12
N SER A 266 4.46 -7.71 -5.77
CA SER A 266 4.58 -6.87 -6.97
C SER A 266 3.66 -5.67 -6.84
N PHE A 267 4.11 -4.67 -6.08
CA PHE A 267 3.28 -3.50 -5.74
C PHE A 267 3.28 -2.50 -6.90
N PHE A 268 2.11 -2.25 -7.47
CA PHE A 268 1.91 -1.31 -8.57
C PHE A 268 1.53 0.08 -8.05
N ASP A 269 2.09 1.13 -8.64
CA ASP A 269 1.76 2.54 -8.36
C ASP A 269 1.61 2.87 -6.87
N LEU A 270 2.66 2.61 -6.06
CA LEU A 270 2.66 3.05 -4.66
C LEU A 270 2.79 4.57 -4.60
N ASN A 271 1.66 5.26 -4.45
CA ASN A 271 1.60 6.71 -4.53
C ASN A 271 1.36 7.34 -3.14
N PRO A 272 2.36 8.06 -2.58
CA PRO A 272 2.26 8.73 -1.27
C PRO A 272 1.03 9.62 -1.07
N LYS A 273 0.46 10.17 -2.16
CA LYS A 273 -0.68 11.08 -2.12
C LYS A 273 -2.01 10.36 -1.86
N TYR A 274 -2.17 9.15 -2.39
CA TYR A 274 -3.44 8.42 -2.37
C TYR A 274 -3.41 7.18 -1.47
N ASP A 275 -2.22 6.62 -1.22
CA ASP A 275 -2.04 5.31 -0.60
C ASP A 275 -1.57 5.37 0.86
N ALA A 276 -1.92 6.39 1.63
CA ALA A 276 -1.44 6.52 3.02
C ALA A 276 -1.71 5.26 3.87
N ILE A 277 -2.90 4.65 3.75
CA ILE A 277 -3.26 3.42 4.47
C ILE A 277 -2.55 2.19 3.87
N ARG A 278 -2.58 2.03 2.54
CA ARG A 278 -1.90 0.92 1.85
C ARG A 278 -0.40 0.89 2.14
N ILE A 279 0.28 2.03 2.06
CA ILE A 279 1.70 2.20 2.41
C ILE A 279 1.93 1.88 3.88
N ASN A 280 1.06 2.37 4.79
CA ASN A 280 1.21 2.07 6.21
C ASN A 280 1.09 0.56 6.50
N GLN A 281 0.07 -0.11 5.96
CA GLN A 281 -0.12 -1.55 6.16
C GLN A 281 1.00 -2.37 5.51
N LEU A 282 1.53 -1.94 4.37
CA LEU A 282 2.67 -2.59 3.71
C LEU A 282 3.95 -2.42 4.52
N TYR A 283 4.21 -1.22 5.02
CA TYR A 283 5.30 -0.93 5.95
C TYR A 283 5.17 -1.82 7.20
N GLU A 284 4.00 -1.88 7.83
CA GLU A 284 3.75 -2.72 9.00
C GLU A 284 4.01 -4.20 8.70
N GLN A 285 3.56 -4.73 7.55
CA GLN A 285 3.88 -6.11 7.14
C GLN A 285 5.38 -6.34 7.04
N SER A 286 6.11 -5.43 6.39
CA SER A 286 7.56 -5.54 6.23
C SER A 286 8.31 -5.43 7.56
N LYS A 287 7.85 -4.54 8.46
CA LYS A 287 8.38 -4.36 9.81
C LYS A 287 8.25 -5.64 10.63
N TRP A 288 7.06 -6.24 10.66
CA TRP A 288 6.85 -7.50 11.38
C TRP A 288 7.65 -8.65 10.78
N ALA A 289 7.76 -8.73 9.45
CA ALA A 289 8.59 -9.74 8.80
C ALA A 289 10.07 -9.65 9.20
N ILE A 290 10.61 -8.43 9.33
CA ILE A 290 12.00 -8.19 9.76
C ILE A 290 12.18 -8.46 11.26
N LEU A 291 11.28 -7.94 12.11
CA LEU A 291 11.38 -8.10 13.58
C LEU A 291 11.19 -9.56 14.03
N LEU A 292 10.34 -10.32 13.35
CA LEU A 292 10.09 -11.74 13.63
C LEU A 292 11.07 -12.68 12.90
N GLU A 293 12.01 -12.15 12.13
CA GLU A 293 12.97 -12.90 11.30
C GLU A 293 12.29 -13.87 10.33
N GLU A 294 11.15 -13.46 9.77
CA GLU A 294 10.54 -14.14 8.63
C GLU A 294 11.41 -13.99 7.38
N ILE A 295 12.04 -12.82 7.22
CA ILE A 295 13.05 -12.50 6.21
C ILE A 295 14.37 -12.13 6.87
N GLU A 296 15.49 -12.62 6.34
CA GLU A 296 16.82 -12.30 6.86
C GLU A 296 17.34 -10.95 6.32
N CYS A 297 18.04 -10.20 7.17
CA CYS A 297 18.78 -9.01 6.78
C CYS A 297 20.12 -8.95 7.52
N THR A 298 21.05 -8.17 6.96
CA THR A 298 22.37 -7.94 7.55
C THR A 298 22.29 -7.04 8.78
N GLU A 299 23.39 -6.97 9.53
CA GLU A 299 23.48 -6.15 10.74
C GLU A 299 23.34 -4.65 10.43
N GLU A 300 23.96 -4.17 9.34
CA GLU A 300 23.85 -2.76 8.92
C GLU A 300 22.43 -2.41 8.46
N GLU A 301 21.80 -3.29 7.67
CA GLU A 301 20.42 -3.12 7.22
C GLU A 301 19.46 -3.09 8.42
N MET A 302 19.66 -3.94 9.44
CA MET A 302 18.85 -3.92 10.66
C MET A 302 18.98 -2.58 11.42
N MET A 303 20.17 -2.00 11.52
CA MET A 303 20.34 -0.68 12.17
C MET A 303 19.60 0.41 11.38
N MET A 304 19.63 0.35 10.04
CA MET A 304 18.88 1.26 9.19
C MET A 304 17.36 1.09 9.34
N PHE A 305 16.86 -0.15 9.39
CA PHE A 305 15.44 -0.43 9.65
C PHE A 305 15.00 0.09 11.02
N ALA A 306 15.81 -0.11 12.05
CA ALA A 306 15.54 0.40 13.39
C ALA A 306 15.51 1.94 13.43
N ALA A 307 16.42 2.61 12.72
CA ALA A 307 16.45 4.07 12.60
C ALA A 307 15.22 4.63 11.88
N LEU A 308 14.81 4.00 10.76
CA LEU A 308 13.59 4.36 10.04
C LEU A 308 12.35 4.14 10.91
N GLN A 309 12.25 2.99 11.60
CA GLN A 309 11.13 2.69 12.50
C GLN A 309 11.05 3.71 13.64
N TYR A 310 12.19 4.08 14.23
CA TYR A 310 12.27 5.11 15.26
C TYR A 310 11.75 6.47 14.74
N HIS A 311 12.24 6.90 13.57
CA HIS A 311 11.81 8.16 12.94
C HIS A 311 10.30 8.16 12.63
N ILE A 312 9.79 7.07 12.05
CA ILE A 312 8.36 6.89 11.74
C ILE A 312 7.51 6.96 13.01
N ASN A 313 7.92 6.29 14.09
CA ASN A 313 7.18 6.31 15.35
C ASN A 313 7.18 7.71 15.98
N LYS A 314 8.32 8.40 15.96
CA LYS A 314 8.45 9.77 16.47
C LYS A 314 7.51 10.73 15.73
N LEU A 315 7.53 10.72 14.40
CA LEU A 315 6.64 11.55 13.59
C LEU A 315 5.17 11.16 13.73
N SER A 316 4.86 9.87 13.91
CA SER A 316 3.48 9.40 14.09
C SER A 316 2.85 9.92 15.39
N ILE A 317 3.62 9.93 16.50
CA ILE A 317 3.17 10.48 17.79
C ILE A 317 2.94 12.00 17.69
N MET A 318 3.89 12.73 17.10
CA MET A 318 3.75 14.18 16.89
C MET A 318 2.56 14.54 16.00
N SER A 319 2.25 13.71 15.00
CA SER A 319 1.07 13.92 14.14
C SER A 319 -0.27 13.65 14.85
N SER A 320 -0.29 12.77 15.86
CA SER A 320 -1.52 12.44 16.60
C SER A 320 -1.95 13.50 17.63
N GLU A 321 -1.00 14.27 18.19
CA GLU A 321 -1.33 15.34 19.14
C GLU A 321 -1.98 16.56 18.46
N ASN A 322 -1.70 16.78 17.17
CA ASN A 322 -2.30 17.87 16.40
C ASN A 322 -3.79 17.64 16.05
N HIS A 323 -4.31 16.41 16.22
CA HIS A 323 -5.73 16.11 15.97
C HIS A 323 -6.69 16.54 17.10
N LEU A 324 -6.18 16.89 18.28
CA LEU A 324 -7.01 17.35 19.42
C LEU A 324 -7.17 18.88 19.50
N ASN A 325 -6.35 19.64 18.76
CA ASN A 325 -6.39 21.11 18.76
C ASN A 325 -7.09 21.70 17.53
N ASN A 326 -7.70 20.86 16.70
CA ASN A 326 -8.24 21.29 15.40
C ASN A 326 -9.76 21.49 15.43
N SER A 327 -10.26 22.18 16.46
CA SER A 327 -11.62 22.76 16.47
C SER A 327 -11.65 24.19 15.94
N ASP A 328 -10.64 24.63 15.20
CA ASP A 328 -10.57 26.00 14.68
C ASP A 328 -9.90 26.04 13.30
N LYS A 329 -10.58 25.46 12.30
CA LYS A 329 -10.23 25.61 10.88
C LYS A 329 -11.45 25.92 10.01
N GLU A 330 -12.37 26.72 10.53
CA GLU A 330 -13.33 27.46 9.69
C GLU A 330 -12.84 28.89 9.36
N VAL A 331 -11.77 29.37 10.02
CA VAL A 331 -11.28 30.75 9.86
C VAL A 331 -10.36 30.92 8.61
N ASP A 332 -9.61 29.88 8.23
CA ASP A 332 -8.62 29.97 7.14
C ASP A 332 -9.23 30.09 5.73
N GLU A 333 -10.43 29.55 5.49
CA GLU A 333 -11.07 29.61 4.17
C GLU A 333 -11.80 30.94 3.93
N VAL A 334 -12.30 31.55 5.01
CA VAL A 334 -12.96 32.87 4.96
C VAL A 334 -11.94 34.00 4.80
N ASP A 335 -10.79 33.92 5.47
CA ASP A 335 -9.72 34.92 5.33
C ASP A 335 -8.97 34.80 3.99
N ALA A 336 -8.85 33.58 3.44
CA ALA A 336 -8.34 33.38 2.08
C ALA A 336 -9.31 33.92 1.01
N ALA A 337 -10.62 33.74 1.20
CA ALA A 337 -11.63 34.29 0.29
C ALA A 337 -11.78 35.82 0.41
N LEU A 338 -11.58 36.40 1.60
CA LEU A 338 -11.54 37.85 1.82
C LEU A 338 -10.29 38.48 1.19
N SER A 339 -9.14 37.80 1.26
CA SER A 339 -7.90 38.26 0.61
C SER A 339 -8.01 38.29 -0.93
N ASP A 340 -8.67 37.30 -1.54
CA ASP A 340 -8.89 37.28 -2.99
C ASP A 340 -9.91 38.34 -3.47
N LEU A 341 -10.89 38.70 -2.62
CA LEU A 341 -11.85 39.77 -2.91
C LEU A 341 -11.25 41.18 -2.70
N GLU A 342 -10.34 41.35 -1.75
CA GLU A 342 -9.62 42.61 -1.51
C GLU A 342 -8.64 42.93 -2.66
N ILE A 343 -8.02 41.91 -3.27
CA ILE A 343 -7.14 42.04 -4.43
C ILE A 343 -7.91 42.44 -5.72
N THR A 344 -9.20 42.14 -5.79
CA THR A 344 -10.03 42.43 -7.00
C THR A 344 -10.63 43.85 -6.98
N LEU A 345 -10.60 44.55 -5.83
CA LEU A 345 -11.22 45.87 -5.66
C LEU A 345 -10.25 47.05 -5.54
N GLU A 346 -8.94 46.83 -5.38
CA GLU A 346 -7.94 47.92 -5.42
C GLU A 346 -7.34 48.13 -6.82
N GLY A 347 -8.22 48.43 -7.77
CA GLY A 347 -7.84 49.07 -9.03
C GLY A 347 -7.58 50.56 -8.82
N GLY A 348 -6.33 50.95 -8.55
CA GLY A 348 -5.88 52.31 -8.86
C GLY A 348 -4.82 52.92 -7.93
N LYS A 349 -3.57 52.95 -8.39
CA LYS A 349 -2.72 54.14 -8.61
C LYS A 349 -1.27 53.70 -8.88
N THR A 350 -0.95 53.49 -10.14
CA THR A 350 0.44 53.40 -10.62
C THR A 350 1.00 54.81 -10.80
N SER A 351 1.91 55.23 -9.93
CA SER A 351 2.82 56.35 -10.23
C SER A 351 4.01 55.83 -11.04
N THR A 352 3.95 56.11 -12.33
CA THR A 352 5.03 56.63 -13.19
C THR A 352 6.48 56.25 -12.85
N ILE A 353 7.03 55.26 -13.56
CA ILE A 353 8.38 55.34 -14.17
C ILE A 353 8.32 54.66 -15.54
N LEU A 354 8.22 55.48 -16.59
CA LEU A 354 8.51 55.11 -17.98
C LEU A 354 10.02 54.85 -18.09
N GLY A 355 10.41 53.61 -18.38
CA GLY A 355 11.77 53.22 -18.73
C GLY A 355 11.77 52.43 -20.05
N ASP A 356 12.52 52.97 -21.02
CA ASP A 356 12.82 52.52 -22.39
C ASP A 356 12.42 51.08 -22.84
N ILE A 357 11.49 51.01 -23.79
CA ILE A 357 11.06 49.81 -24.53
C ILE A 357 12.00 49.54 -25.73
N THR A 358 13.32 49.53 -25.53
CA THR A 358 14.27 49.16 -26.59
C THR A 358 15.41 48.24 -26.13
N SER A 359 15.47 47.85 -24.86
CA SER A 359 16.45 46.87 -24.38
C SER A 359 15.79 45.50 -24.17
N ILE A 360 16.34 44.47 -24.82
CA ILE A 360 15.94 43.08 -24.57
C ILE A 360 16.39 42.74 -23.15
N PRO A 361 15.48 42.42 -22.22
CA PRO A 361 15.86 42.08 -20.85
C PRO A 361 16.72 40.82 -20.85
N GLU A 362 17.87 40.89 -20.16
CA GLU A 362 18.84 39.80 -20.03
C GLU A 362 19.11 39.56 -18.54
N LEU A 363 19.11 38.29 -18.12
CA LEU A 363 19.64 37.90 -16.81
C LEU A 363 21.06 37.39 -17.00
N ALA A 364 21.99 37.81 -16.16
CA ALA A 364 23.38 37.39 -16.24
C ALA A 364 23.95 37.17 -14.84
N ASP A 365 24.25 35.92 -14.50
CA ASP A 365 24.66 35.51 -13.16
C ASP A 365 25.62 34.32 -13.18
N TYR A 366 26.40 34.15 -12.11
CA TYR A 366 27.10 32.90 -11.87
C TYR A 366 26.14 31.84 -11.35
N ILE A 367 26.01 30.73 -12.09
CA ILE A 367 25.13 29.60 -11.75
C ILE A 367 25.92 28.30 -11.80
N LYS A 368 25.67 27.44 -10.82
CA LYS A 368 26.24 26.09 -10.77
C LYS A 368 25.42 25.16 -11.65
N VAL A 369 26.01 24.66 -12.73
CA VAL A 369 25.35 23.77 -13.70
C VAL A 369 25.84 22.34 -13.50
N PHE A 370 24.90 21.40 -13.50
CA PHE A 370 25.17 19.95 -13.47
C PHE A 370 24.43 19.25 -14.60
N LYS A 371 25.13 18.32 -15.27
CA LYS A 371 24.60 17.51 -16.37
C LYS A 371 24.87 16.03 -16.09
N PRO A 372 23.85 15.24 -15.74
CA PRO A 372 24.03 13.81 -15.48
C PRO A 372 24.43 13.08 -16.77
N LYS A 373 25.60 12.41 -16.77
CA LYS A 373 26.00 11.47 -17.84
C LYS A 373 26.01 10.06 -17.27
N LYS A 374 25.50 9.09 -18.05
CA LYS A 374 25.33 7.67 -17.67
C LYS A 374 26.58 6.93 -17.16
N LEU A 375 27.80 7.51 -17.24
CA LEU A 375 29.04 6.81 -16.89
C LEU A 375 30.17 7.66 -16.28
N THR A 376 29.94 8.90 -15.84
CA THR A 376 30.98 9.67 -15.11
C THR A 376 30.38 10.62 -14.07
N LEU A 377 30.75 10.47 -12.80
CA LEU A 377 30.48 11.42 -11.72
C LEU A 377 31.30 12.70 -11.90
N LYS A 378 30.71 13.74 -12.50
CA LYS A 378 31.23 15.11 -12.38
C LYS A 378 30.15 15.96 -11.72
N GLY A 379 30.42 16.45 -10.52
CA GLY A 379 29.53 17.31 -9.74
C GLY A 379 29.30 18.69 -10.36
N TYR A 380 28.52 19.53 -9.65
CA TYR A 380 28.19 20.89 -10.07
C TYR A 380 29.43 21.72 -10.40
N LYS A 381 29.39 22.45 -11.52
CA LYS A 381 30.44 23.39 -11.91
C LYS A 381 29.87 24.81 -12.06
N PRO A 382 30.53 25.85 -11.53
CA PRO A 382 30.11 27.23 -11.73
C PRO A 382 30.36 27.65 -13.19
N TYR A 383 29.38 28.31 -13.78
CA TYR A 383 29.45 28.94 -15.10
C TYR A 383 28.85 30.35 -15.03
N TRP A 384 29.36 31.27 -15.84
CA TRP A 384 28.69 32.54 -16.11
C TRP A 384 27.55 32.28 -17.08
N CYS A 385 26.30 32.39 -16.63
CA CYS A 385 25.13 32.07 -17.42
C CYS A 385 24.39 33.35 -17.80
N THR A 386 24.04 33.49 -19.08
CA THR A 386 23.16 34.54 -19.57
C THR A 386 21.85 33.95 -20.09
N PHE A 387 20.74 34.57 -19.71
CA PHE A 387 19.40 34.23 -20.16
C PHE A 387 18.91 35.33 -21.09
N LYS A 388 18.71 34.98 -22.37
CA LYS A 388 18.22 35.92 -23.38
C LYS A 388 17.12 35.27 -24.21
N ASP A 389 16.02 36.00 -24.39
CA ASP A 389 14.81 35.55 -25.06
C ASP A 389 14.20 34.28 -24.43
N THR A 390 14.55 33.11 -24.96
CA THR A 390 14.09 31.78 -24.51
C THR A 390 15.24 30.79 -24.36
N SER A 391 16.48 31.28 -24.37
CA SER A 391 17.69 30.45 -24.36
C SER A 391 18.63 30.82 -23.21
N ILE A 392 19.30 29.81 -22.66
CA ILE A 392 20.38 29.96 -21.68
C ILE A 392 21.70 29.67 -22.38
N SER A 393 22.65 30.59 -22.23
CA SER A 393 24.03 30.47 -22.69
C SER A 393 24.96 30.45 -21.48
N CYS A 394 25.77 29.41 -21.32
CA CYS A 394 26.72 29.25 -20.23
C CYS A 394 28.16 29.38 -20.74
N TYR A 395 28.95 30.24 -20.09
CA TYR A 395 30.36 30.53 -20.37
C TYR A 395 31.23 30.15 -19.17
N LYS A 396 32.51 29.84 -19.39
CA LYS A 396 33.40 29.42 -18.29
C LYS A 396 33.73 30.57 -17.34
N SER A 397 33.81 31.79 -17.85
CA SER A 397 33.99 33.01 -17.07
C SER A 397 33.26 34.18 -17.73
N LYS A 398 33.14 35.29 -17.00
CA LYS A 398 32.47 36.51 -17.47
C LYS A 398 33.22 37.18 -18.63
N GLU A 399 34.54 37.06 -18.67
CA GLU A 399 35.40 37.63 -19.72
C GLU A 399 35.22 36.92 -21.07
N GLU A 400 34.79 35.65 -21.05
CA GLU A 400 34.48 34.85 -22.24
C GLU A 400 33.02 35.01 -22.73
N ALA A 401 32.21 35.88 -22.10
CA ALA A 401 30.79 36.04 -22.43
C ALA A 401 30.53 36.55 -23.87
N ASN A 402 31.53 37.18 -24.50
CA ASN A 402 31.49 37.60 -25.91
C ASN A 402 32.01 36.52 -26.88
N GLY A 403 32.45 35.38 -26.37
CA GLY A 403 32.96 34.24 -27.14
C GLY A 403 31.90 33.17 -27.41
N THR A 404 32.33 31.98 -27.84
CA THR A 404 31.43 30.84 -28.05
C THR A 404 30.98 30.25 -26.70
N PRO A 405 29.66 30.08 -26.44
CA PRO A 405 29.19 29.52 -25.18
C PRO A 405 29.62 28.06 -25.03
N ALA A 406 30.00 27.66 -23.81
CA ALA A 406 30.32 26.28 -23.49
C ALA A 406 29.09 25.39 -23.57
N HIS A 407 27.93 25.91 -23.18
CA HIS A 407 26.62 25.28 -23.33
C HIS A 407 25.61 26.32 -23.81
N GLN A 408 24.84 26.01 -24.84
CA GLN A 408 23.70 26.81 -25.28
C GLN A 408 22.48 25.89 -25.35
N MET A 409 21.37 26.32 -24.78
CA MET A 409 20.15 25.52 -24.71
C MET A 409 18.91 26.38 -24.90
N ASN A 410 18.00 25.92 -25.76
CA ASN A 410 16.70 26.54 -25.97
C ASN A 410 15.67 25.84 -25.07
N LEU A 411 14.90 26.62 -24.33
CA LEU A 411 13.96 26.12 -23.33
C LEU A 411 12.53 25.95 -23.86
N ARG A 412 12.24 26.25 -25.13
CA ARG A 412 10.88 26.08 -25.67
C ARG A 412 10.43 24.62 -25.56
N GLY A 413 9.30 24.39 -24.89
CA GLY A 413 8.76 23.05 -24.67
C GLY A 413 9.53 22.21 -23.65
N CYS A 414 10.41 22.82 -22.83
CA CYS A 414 11.07 22.11 -21.74
C CYS A 414 10.13 21.91 -20.54
N GLU A 415 10.36 20.85 -19.77
CA GLU A 415 9.71 20.69 -18.46
C GLU A 415 10.62 21.30 -17.38
N VAL A 416 10.04 22.19 -16.56
CA VAL A 416 10.77 22.95 -15.53
C VAL A 416 10.26 22.54 -14.16
N THR A 417 11.07 21.80 -13.39
CA THR A 417 10.71 21.31 -12.05
C THR A 417 11.53 22.00 -10.97
N PRO A 418 10.89 22.56 -9.93
CA PRO A 418 11.61 23.13 -8.79
C PRO A 418 12.16 22.03 -7.86
N ASP A 419 13.37 22.23 -7.32
CA ASP A 419 13.97 21.41 -6.26
C ASP A 419 14.55 22.36 -5.20
N VAL A 420 13.66 22.92 -4.39
CA VAL A 420 13.99 23.96 -3.40
C VAL A 420 13.88 23.40 -1.99
N ASN A 421 14.90 23.65 -1.18
CA ASN A 421 14.86 23.55 0.27
C ASN A 421 15.42 24.85 0.86
N ILE A 422 14.54 25.68 1.40
CA ILE A 422 14.87 26.99 1.97
C ILE A 422 15.80 26.83 3.19
N SER A 423 15.47 25.92 4.11
CA SER A 423 16.27 25.64 5.31
C SER A 423 17.70 25.15 4.99
N GLY A 424 17.85 24.39 3.91
CA GLY A 424 19.15 23.89 3.44
C GLY A 424 19.86 24.77 2.41
N GLN A 425 19.36 26.00 2.15
CA GLN A 425 19.85 26.90 1.11
C GLN A 425 20.07 26.20 -0.25
N LYS A 426 19.15 25.31 -0.60
CA LYS A 426 19.20 24.54 -1.84
C LYS A 426 18.17 25.13 -2.80
N PHE A 427 18.63 25.84 -3.82
CA PHE A 427 17.76 26.44 -4.84
C PHE A 427 18.07 25.85 -6.20
N ASN A 428 17.54 24.65 -6.48
CA ASN A 428 17.77 23.96 -7.74
C ASN A 428 16.59 24.09 -8.70
N ILE A 429 16.89 24.22 -10.00
CA ILE A 429 15.95 24.18 -11.11
C ILE A 429 16.35 23.01 -12.01
N LYS A 430 15.45 22.04 -12.18
CA LYS A 430 15.66 20.91 -13.09
C LYS A 430 14.98 21.20 -14.42
N LEU A 431 15.75 21.08 -15.50
CA LEU A 431 15.32 21.34 -16.87
C LEU A 431 15.42 20.04 -17.69
N LEU A 432 14.29 19.60 -18.24
CA LEU A 432 14.22 18.50 -19.19
C LEU A 432 13.96 19.09 -20.58
N ILE A 433 15.00 19.13 -21.41
CA ILE A 433 14.97 19.81 -22.71
C ILE A 433 14.81 18.78 -23.83
N PRO A 434 13.77 18.86 -24.66
CA PRO A 434 13.59 17.96 -25.79
C PRO A 434 14.68 18.22 -26.86
N VAL A 435 15.39 17.17 -27.26
CA VAL A 435 16.40 17.18 -28.34
C VAL A 435 16.12 16.04 -29.33
N ALA A 436 16.67 16.10 -30.54
CA ALA A 436 16.38 15.11 -31.59
C ALA A 436 16.70 13.64 -31.20
N GLU A 437 17.62 13.42 -30.26
CA GLU A 437 18.04 12.10 -29.76
C GLU A 437 17.41 11.71 -28.39
N GLY A 438 16.40 12.45 -27.91
CA GLY A 438 15.69 12.15 -26.64
C GLY A 438 15.48 13.38 -25.74
N MET A 439 15.51 13.20 -24.42
CA MET A 439 15.45 14.30 -23.45
C MET A 439 16.84 14.56 -22.86
N ASN A 440 17.26 15.82 -22.83
CA ASN A 440 18.51 16.25 -22.23
C ASN A 440 18.23 16.90 -20.86
N GLU A 441 18.69 16.28 -19.78
CA GLU A 441 18.50 16.77 -18.41
C GLU A 441 19.65 17.70 -17.97
N ILE A 442 19.31 18.87 -17.45
CA ILE A 442 20.27 19.86 -16.93
C ILE A 442 19.73 20.43 -15.62
N TRP A 443 20.60 20.53 -14.61
CA TRP A 443 20.27 21.09 -13.30
C TRP A 443 21.02 22.40 -13.09
N LEU A 444 20.29 23.47 -12.79
CA LEU A 444 20.81 24.77 -12.41
C LEU A 444 20.68 24.92 -10.90
N ARG A 445 21.73 25.42 -10.23
CA ARG A 445 21.69 25.75 -8.80
C ARG A 445 22.01 27.22 -8.61
N CYS A 446 21.04 27.93 -8.06
CA CYS A 446 21.13 29.33 -7.66
C CYS A 446 21.66 29.44 -6.22
N ASP A 447 22.23 30.60 -5.89
CA ASP A 447 22.84 30.85 -4.59
C ASP A 447 21.86 31.50 -3.59
N ASN A 448 20.85 32.24 -4.05
CA ASN A 448 19.88 32.92 -3.18
C ASN A 448 18.45 32.90 -3.73
N GLU A 449 17.47 33.22 -2.87
CA GLU A 449 16.03 33.21 -3.19
C GLU A 449 15.63 34.17 -4.30
N ARG A 450 16.24 35.36 -4.34
CA ARG A 450 15.93 36.37 -5.37
C ARG A 450 16.41 35.92 -6.74
N GLN A 451 17.64 35.42 -6.81
CA GLN A 451 18.23 34.84 -8.01
C GLN A 451 17.39 33.63 -8.47
N TYR A 452 17.05 32.72 -7.56
CA TYR A 452 16.18 31.59 -7.87
C TYR A 452 14.82 32.03 -8.43
N ALA A 453 14.16 33.01 -7.81
CA ALA A 453 12.85 33.48 -8.25
C ALA A 453 12.90 34.07 -9.67
N SER A 454 13.89 34.92 -9.97
CA SER A 454 14.10 35.47 -11.31
C SER A 454 14.37 34.40 -12.35
N TRP A 455 15.30 33.48 -12.06
CA TRP A 455 15.69 32.42 -13.00
C TRP A 455 14.59 31.37 -13.20
N MET A 456 13.85 31.02 -12.15
CA MET A 456 12.72 30.08 -12.23
C MET A 456 11.55 30.67 -13.03
N ALA A 457 11.19 31.94 -12.79
CA ALA A 457 10.18 32.64 -13.57
C ALA A 457 10.57 32.71 -15.05
N ALA A 458 11.82 33.04 -15.35
CA ALA A 458 12.35 33.10 -16.71
C ALA A 458 12.27 31.72 -17.41
N CYS A 459 12.70 30.65 -16.74
CA CYS A 459 12.61 29.28 -17.27
C CYS A 459 11.15 28.85 -17.52
N ARG A 460 10.24 29.12 -16.57
CA ARG A 460 8.81 28.82 -16.72
C ARG A 460 8.18 29.54 -17.91
N LEU A 461 8.50 30.82 -18.11
CA LEU A 461 8.00 31.57 -19.26
C LEU A 461 8.58 31.06 -20.57
N ALA A 462 9.88 30.81 -20.62
CA ALA A 462 10.54 30.30 -21.82
C ALA A 462 10.06 28.90 -22.22
N SER A 463 9.69 28.05 -21.25
CA SER A 463 9.04 26.75 -21.51
C SER A 463 7.76 26.88 -22.32
N LYS A 464 6.99 27.93 -22.05
CA LYS A 464 5.74 28.30 -22.74
C LYS A 464 5.98 29.15 -24.00
N GLY A 465 7.24 29.39 -24.37
CA GLY A 465 7.63 30.21 -25.52
C GLY A 465 7.53 31.73 -25.30
N LYS A 466 7.31 32.18 -24.05
CA LYS A 466 7.26 33.59 -23.67
C LYS A 466 8.63 34.11 -23.22
N THR A 467 8.88 35.40 -23.36
CA THR A 467 10.14 36.05 -22.97
C THR A 467 9.98 36.82 -21.66
N MET A 468 11.09 37.25 -21.05
CA MET A 468 11.07 38.08 -19.84
C MET A 468 10.53 39.50 -20.08
N ALA A 469 10.29 39.88 -21.33
CA ALA A 469 9.62 41.13 -21.69
C ALA A 469 8.08 41.04 -21.57
N ASP A 470 7.52 39.85 -21.34
CA ASP A 470 6.09 39.66 -21.08
C ASP A 470 5.73 40.29 -19.72
N SER A 471 4.59 40.99 -19.66
CA SER A 471 4.13 41.67 -18.44
C SER A 471 3.92 40.72 -17.24
N SER A 472 3.72 39.42 -17.51
CA SER A 472 3.60 38.39 -16.47
C SER A 472 4.93 38.02 -15.79
N TYR A 473 6.09 38.40 -16.33
CA TYR A 473 7.38 38.05 -15.72
C TYR A 473 7.55 38.65 -14.32
N SER A 474 7.33 39.95 -14.16
CA SER A 474 7.45 40.62 -12.86
C SER A 474 6.46 40.05 -11.83
N MET A 475 5.24 39.69 -12.28
CA MET A 475 4.22 39.08 -11.43
C MET A 475 4.62 37.66 -11.01
N GLU A 476 5.14 36.83 -11.93
CA GLU A 476 5.61 35.48 -11.62
C GLU A 476 6.80 35.51 -10.64
N VAL A 477 7.74 36.45 -10.80
CA VAL A 477 8.84 36.65 -9.85
C VAL A 477 8.31 37.02 -8.46
N GLN A 478 7.34 37.94 -8.37
CA GLN A 478 6.72 38.30 -7.10
C GLN A 478 5.95 37.14 -6.48
N ASN A 479 5.22 36.35 -7.26
CA ASN A 479 4.50 35.16 -6.80
C ASN A 479 5.44 34.08 -6.27
N ILE A 480 6.60 33.87 -6.92
CA ILE A 480 7.60 32.93 -6.43
C ILE A 480 8.24 33.45 -5.14
N LEU A 481 8.55 34.75 -5.06
CA LEU A 481 9.09 35.36 -3.85
C LEU A 481 8.08 35.35 -2.69
N SER A 482 6.80 35.60 -2.93
CA SER A 482 5.76 35.51 -1.91
C SER A 482 5.56 34.08 -1.44
N PHE A 483 5.58 33.10 -2.35
CA PHE A 483 5.55 31.68 -2.01
C PHE A 483 6.76 31.26 -1.15
N LEU A 484 7.98 31.71 -1.50
CA LEU A 484 9.17 31.45 -0.70
C LEU A 484 9.09 32.11 0.69
N LYS A 485 8.53 33.33 0.79
CA LYS A 485 8.30 34.03 2.06
C LYS A 485 7.19 33.39 2.91
N MET A 486 6.14 32.86 2.30
CA MET A 486 5.10 32.09 3.01
C MET A 486 5.70 30.80 3.59
N GLN A 487 6.67 30.20 2.92
CA GLN A 487 7.44 29.09 3.48
C GLN A 487 8.41 29.51 4.60
N HIS A 488 8.76 30.80 4.74
CA HIS A 488 9.46 31.37 5.92
C HIS A 488 8.50 31.70 7.08
N LEU A 489 7.21 31.91 6.81
CA LEU A 489 6.18 32.24 7.81
C LEU A 489 5.43 31.02 8.35
N ASN A 490 5.61 29.85 7.75
CA ASN A 490 5.55 28.63 8.54
C ASN A 490 6.75 28.68 9.49
N PRO A 491 6.51 28.63 10.82
CA PRO A 491 7.58 28.76 11.80
C PRO A 491 8.65 27.72 11.49
N ASP A 492 9.89 28.05 11.86
CA ASP A 492 11.10 27.26 11.78
C ASP A 492 10.86 25.75 11.54
N PRO A 493 11.73 25.06 10.77
CA PRO A 493 11.85 23.63 10.97
C PRO A 493 11.93 23.46 12.48
N GLN A 494 10.99 22.72 13.08
CA GLN A 494 11.17 22.32 14.45
C GLN A 494 12.49 21.56 14.44
N LEU A 495 13.60 22.28 14.71
CA LEU A 495 14.61 21.85 15.63
C LEU A 495 13.75 21.36 16.78
N ILE A 496 13.50 20.04 16.74
CA ILE A 496 13.09 19.26 17.87
C ILE A 496 13.85 19.91 19.03
N PRO A 497 13.17 20.52 20.01
CA PRO A 497 13.87 21.03 21.17
C PRO A 497 14.77 19.88 21.62
N GLU A 498 16.07 20.11 21.72
CA GLU A 498 17.06 19.12 22.18
C GLU A 498 16.79 18.62 23.62
N GLN A 499 15.59 18.89 24.15
CA GLN A 499 15.10 18.65 25.49
C GLN A 499 13.89 17.72 25.56
N ILE A 500 13.61 16.90 24.53
CA ILE A 500 13.00 15.59 24.80
C ILE A 500 14.17 14.62 24.85
N THR A 501 14.64 14.30 26.06
CA THR A 501 15.51 13.16 26.31
C THR A 501 14.91 11.95 25.60
N THR A 502 15.53 11.55 24.49
CA THR A 502 15.03 10.49 23.63
C THR A 502 15.34 9.16 24.29
N ASP A 503 14.38 8.63 25.04
CA ASP A 503 14.42 7.25 25.50
C ASP A 503 14.21 6.31 24.30
N ILE A 504 15.24 6.18 23.46
CA ILE A 504 15.29 5.13 22.44
C ILE A 504 15.26 3.81 23.19
N ASN A 505 14.20 3.03 22.96
CA ASN A 505 14.13 1.66 23.41
C ASN A 505 14.53 0.73 22.27
N PRO A 506 15.83 0.38 22.13
CA PRO A 506 16.29 -0.47 21.03
C PRO A 506 15.64 -1.86 21.05
N GLU A 507 15.17 -2.31 22.21
CA GLU A 507 14.54 -3.63 22.39
C GLU A 507 13.21 -3.80 21.63
N CYS A 508 12.58 -2.71 21.20
CA CYS A 508 11.37 -2.71 20.37
C CYS A 508 11.64 -2.43 18.87
N LEU A 509 12.89 -2.13 18.51
CA LEU A 509 13.28 -1.68 17.16
C LEU A 509 14.13 -2.72 16.40
N VAL A 510 14.73 -3.68 17.10
CA VAL A 510 15.54 -4.74 16.50
C VAL A 510 14.97 -6.12 16.85
N SER A 511 15.29 -7.13 16.02
CA SER A 511 14.89 -8.51 16.31
C SER A 511 15.54 -9.02 17.61
N PRO A 512 14.90 -9.96 18.33
CA PRO A 512 15.45 -10.53 19.56
C PRO A 512 16.83 -11.20 19.41
N ARG A 513 17.20 -11.64 18.20
CA ARG A 513 18.52 -12.24 17.90
C ARG A 513 19.65 -11.24 18.07
N TYR A 514 19.48 -10.01 17.58
CA TYR A 514 20.51 -8.97 17.69
C TYR A 514 20.75 -8.61 19.16
N LEU A 515 19.69 -8.49 19.96
CA LEU A 515 19.81 -8.28 21.42
C LEU A 515 20.65 -9.38 22.10
N LYS A 516 20.45 -10.65 21.72
CA LYS A 516 21.25 -11.78 22.24
C LYS A 516 22.70 -11.75 21.73
N LYS A 517 22.92 -11.46 20.44
CA LYS A 517 24.25 -11.44 19.82
C LYS A 517 25.16 -10.39 20.45
N TYR A 518 24.66 -9.17 20.66
CA TYR A 518 25.44 -8.10 21.29
C TYR A 518 25.70 -8.37 22.78
N LYS A 519 24.75 -9.00 23.50
CA LYS A 519 25.00 -9.50 24.87
C LYS A 519 26.10 -10.57 24.90
N ASN A 520 26.13 -11.51 23.95
CA ASN A 520 27.17 -12.56 23.92
C ASN A 520 28.55 -12.05 23.50
N LYS A 521 28.63 -11.09 22.56
CA LYS A 521 29.90 -10.45 22.16
C LYS A 521 30.55 -9.69 23.32
N GLN A 522 29.74 -9.17 24.24
CA GLN A 522 30.17 -8.51 25.48
C GLN A 522 30.81 -9.49 26.49
N VAL A 523 30.25 -10.70 26.66
CA VAL A 523 30.77 -11.71 27.60
C VAL A 523 32.18 -12.19 27.20
N GLY A 524 32.49 -12.22 25.90
CA GLY A 524 33.82 -12.56 25.39
C GLY A 524 34.90 -11.48 25.53
N ALA A 525 34.51 -10.21 25.78
CA ALA A 525 35.41 -9.05 25.75
C ALA A 525 35.80 -8.49 27.14
N GLY A 526 35.50 -9.21 28.22
CA GLY A 526 35.80 -8.76 29.59
C GLY A 526 34.75 -7.77 30.13
N ARG A 527 34.41 -7.96 31.41
CA ARG A 527 33.28 -7.37 32.15
C ARG A 527 33.07 -5.86 31.91
N LEU A 528 31.91 -5.49 31.37
CA LEU A 528 31.31 -4.14 31.49
C LEU A 528 29.80 -4.26 31.79
N ALA A 529 29.25 -3.23 32.43
CA ALA A 529 27.93 -3.22 33.07
C ALA A 529 26.73 -3.51 32.12
N PRO A 530 25.57 -3.98 32.65
CA PRO A 530 24.38 -4.38 31.87
C PRO A 530 23.77 -3.29 30.96
N GLY A 531 24.12 -2.01 31.13
CA GLY A 531 23.64 -0.89 30.29
C GLY A 531 24.36 -0.74 28.95
N TYR A 532 25.61 -1.20 28.83
CA TYR A 532 26.48 -0.85 27.70
C TYR A 532 26.02 -1.43 26.33
N VAL A 533 25.36 -2.59 26.32
CA VAL A 533 24.84 -3.18 25.07
C VAL A 533 23.66 -2.39 24.52
N ARG A 534 22.80 -1.89 25.41
CA ARG A 534 21.71 -1.00 25.04
C ARG A 534 22.29 0.28 24.44
N ASP A 535 23.28 0.86 25.10
CA ASP A 535 23.93 2.09 24.66
C ASP A 535 24.65 1.94 23.31
N LEU A 536 25.31 0.80 23.06
CA LEU A 536 25.97 0.53 21.78
C LEU A 536 24.99 0.39 20.61
N ILE A 537 23.89 -0.36 20.79
CA ILE A 537 22.86 -0.49 19.76
C ILE A 537 22.17 0.87 19.53
N THR A 538 21.85 1.59 20.61
CA THR A 538 21.28 2.94 20.53
C THR A 538 22.19 3.90 19.78
N ALA A 539 23.51 3.88 20.04
CA ALA A 539 24.47 4.72 19.34
C ALA A 539 24.50 4.43 17.83
N ARG A 540 24.50 3.15 17.42
CA ARG A 540 24.43 2.77 16.01
C ARG A 540 23.11 3.15 15.33
N ILE A 541 22.00 3.03 16.04
CA ILE A 541 20.69 3.49 15.55
C ILE A 541 20.70 5.01 15.35
N LEU A 542 21.26 5.77 16.30
CA LEU A 542 21.37 7.22 16.22
C LEU A 542 22.26 7.68 15.07
N GLU A 543 23.38 6.99 14.82
CA GLU A 543 24.25 7.23 13.68
C GLU A 543 23.50 7.02 12.36
N ALA A 544 22.79 5.89 12.22
CA ALA A 544 21.95 5.63 11.05
C ALA A 544 20.79 6.64 10.93
N HIS A 545 20.24 7.10 12.06
CA HIS A 545 19.15 8.07 12.11
C HIS A 545 19.50 9.43 11.49
N GLN A 546 20.78 9.85 11.56
CA GLN A 546 21.23 11.10 10.93
C GLN A 546 20.92 11.15 9.43
N ASN A 547 20.92 9.99 8.76
CA ASN A 547 20.64 9.88 7.33
C ASN A 547 19.14 9.99 6.98
N VAL A 548 18.24 9.83 7.96
CA VAL A 548 16.79 9.77 7.75
C VAL A 548 16.01 10.88 8.47
N ALA A 549 16.67 11.65 9.34
CA ALA A 549 16.03 12.66 10.19
C ALA A 549 15.23 13.74 9.43
N GLN A 550 15.57 13.99 8.16
CA GLN A 550 14.92 15.00 7.31
C GLN A 550 13.76 14.45 6.46
N MET A 551 13.49 13.14 6.52
CA MET A 551 12.45 12.51 5.70
C MET A 551 11.06 12.78 6.28
N SER A 552 10.07 12.96 5.41
CA SER A 552 8.65 13.00 5.86
C SER A 552 8.18 11.61 6.35
N LEU A 553 7.04 11.57 7.05
CA LEU A 553 6.48 10.32 7.58
C LEU A 553 6.24 9.27 6.49
N ILE A 554 5.63 9.66 5.38
CA ILE A 554 5.31 8.73 4.28
C ILE A 554 6.57 8.37 3.50
N GLU A 555 7.50 9.32 3.31
CA GLU A 555 8.78 9.04 2.66
C GLU A 555 9.60 8.03 3.46
N ALA A 556 9.67 8.16 4.79
CA ALA A 556 10.37 7.20 5.65
C ALA A 556 9.76 5.79 5.54
N LYS A 557 8.42 5.66 5.50
CA LYS A 557 7.74 4.38 5.26
C LYS A 557 8.09 3.81 3.87
N MET A 558 8.11 4.64 2.84
CA MET A 558 8.48 4.23 1.49
C MET A 558 9.94 3.77 1.41
N ARG A 559 10.87 4.47 2.07
CA ARG A 559 12.29 4.07 2.16
C ARG A 559 12.46 2.75 2.90
N PHE A 560 11.68 2.52 3.96
CA PHE A 560 11.66 1.23 4.66
C PHE A 560 11.23 0.10 3.72
N ILE A 561 10.14 0.29 2.97
CA ILE A 561 9.64 -0.69 2.00
C ILE A 561 10.69 -0.93 0.89
N GLN A 562 11.34 0.12 0.39
CA GLN A 562 12.39 0.00 -0.64
C GLN A 562 13.61 -0.79 -0.14
N ALA A 563 14.07 -0.54 1.09
CA ALA A 563 15.15 -1.29 1.70
C ALA A 563 14.76 -2.76 1.92
N TRP A 564 13.51 -3.02 2.31
CA TRP A 564 12.97 -4.38 2.41
C TRP A 564 12.90 -5.09 1.05
N GLN A 565 12.54 -4.38 -0.02
CA GLN A 565 12.53 -4.91 -1.38
C GLN A 565 13.91 -5.26 -1.93
N SER A 566 14.98 -4.63 -1.41
CA SER A 566 16.36 -4.94 -1.81
C SER A 566 16.94 -6.18 -1.14
N LEU A 567 16.25 -6.77 -0.16
CA LEU A 567 16.73 -7.97 0.52
C LEU A 567 16.77 -9.18 -0.45
N PRO A 568 17.78 -10.07 -0.36
CA PRO A 568 17.94 -11.18 -1.32
C PRO A 568 16.75 -12.14 -1.39
N GLU A 569 16.12 -12.42 -0.24
CA GLU A 569 14.97 -13.33 -0.14
C GLU A 569 13.62 -12.63 -0.36
N PHE A 570 13.63 -11.34 -0.71
CA PHE A 570 12.41 -10.56 -0.90
C PHE A 570 11.52 -11.18 -1.97
N GLY A 571 10.24 -11.30 -1.63
CA GLY A 571 9.18 -11.70 -2.55
C GLY A 571 9.19 -13.16 -2.97
N ILE A 572 9.87 -14.04 -2.23
CA ILE A 572 9.85 -15.49 -2.45
C ILE A 572 8.85 -16.14 -1.51
N THR A 573 7.80 -16.76 -2.08
CA THR A 573 6.83 -17.56 -1.32
C THR A 573 7.19 -19.05 -1.43
N HIS A 574 7.49 -19.68 -0.30
CA HIS A 574 7.99 -21.06 -0.24
C HIS A 574 6.86 -22.09 -0.09
N PHE A 575 6.93 -23.18 -0.84
CA PHE A 575 6.06 -24.34 -0.70
C PHE A 575 6.88 -25.63 -0.67
N ILE A 576 6.43 -26.61 0.12
CA ILE A 576 7.06 -27.93 0.17
C ILE A 576 6.66 -28.72 -1.08
N ALA A 577 7.66 -29.16 -1.84
CA ALA A 577 7.46 -29.86 -3.09
C ALA A 577 8.45 -31.01 -3.27
N ARG A 578 8.04 -32.02 -4.04
CA ARG A 578 8.89 -33.12 -4.50
C ARG A 578 9.03 -33.02 -6.02
N PHE A 579 10.26 -32.78 -6.47
CA PHE A 579 10.57 -32.71 -7.90
C PHE A 579 10.76 -34.11 -8.49
N GLN A 580 10.48 -34.26 -9.79
CA GLN A 580 10.71 -35.51 -10.50
C GLN A 580 12.20 -35.93 -10.39
N GLY A 581 12.44 -37.16 -9.91
CA GLY A 581 13.79 -37.69 -9.66
C GLY A 581 14.38 -37.36 -8.28
N GLY A 582 13.73 -36.49 -7.49
CA GLY A 582 14.12 -36.18 -6.12
C GLY A 582 13.61 -37.22 -5.12
N LYS A 583 14.51 -37.76 -4.27
CA LYS A 583 14.15 -38.67 -3.17
C LYS A 583 13.77 -37.95 -1.87
N LYS A 584 14.13 -36.67 -1.75
CA LYS A 584 13.90 -35.84 -0.55
C LYS A 584 12.82 -34.80 -0.82
N GLU A 585 12.23 -34.29 0.26
CA GLU A 585 11.40 -33.10 0.18
C GLU A 585 12.30 -31.88 -0.03
N GLU A 586 11.87 -31.02 -0.94
CA GLU A 586 12.56 -29.81 -1.33
C GLU A 586 11.55 -28.65 -1.30
N LEU A 587 11.98 -27.47 -1.71
CA LEU A 587 11.14 -26.29 -1.75
C LEU A 587 10.97 -25.79 -3.17
N ILE A 588 9.75 -25.35 -3.50
CA ILE A 588 9.47 -24.50 -4.63
C ILE A 588 9.19 -23.08 -4.12
N GLY A 589 10.10 -22.16 -4.44
CA GLY A 589 9.95 -20.72 -4.24
C GLY A 589 9.27 -20.09 -5.45
N ILE A 590 8.19 -19.35 -5.21
CA ILE A 590 7.48 -18.58 -6.23
C ILE A 590 7.75 -17.10 -5.97
N ALA A 591 8.35 -16.42 -6.93
CA ALA A 591 8.54 -14.97 -6.93
C ALA A 591 7.85 -14.35 -8.15
N TYR A 592 7.73 -13.02 -8.17
CA TYR A 592 6.94 -12.31 -9.18
C TYR A 592 7.36 -12.56 -10.64
N ASN A 593 8.61 -12.94 -10.89
CA ASN A 593 9.17 -13.13 -12.22
C ASN A 593 9.76 -14.54 -12.46
N ARG A 594 9.74 -15.43 -11.46
CA ARG A 594 10.46 -16.70 -11.53
C ARG A 594 9.94 -17.75 -10.54
N LEU A 595 10.16 -19.01 -10.92
CA LEU A 595 10.09 -20.19 -10.06
C LEU A 595 11.50 -20.62 -9.67
N ILE A 596 11.70 -21.02 -8.42
CA ILE A 596 13.00 -21.39 -7.87
C ILE A 596 12.87 -22.72 -7.15
N ARG A 597 13.64 -23.73 -7.56
CA ARG A 597 13.85 -24.95 -6.79
C ARG A 597 14.92 -24.68 -5.76
N MET A 598 14.60 -24.89 -4.49
CA MET A 598 15.46 -24.57 -3.35
C MET A 598 15.66 -25.81 -2.48
N ASP A 599 16.85 -25.92 -1.88
CA ASP A 599 17.11 -26.96 -0.89
C ASP A 599 16.35 -26.66 0.41
N ALA A 600 15.70 -27.66 0.99
CA ALA A 600 14.88 -27.49 2.18
C ALA A 600 15.68 -27.22 3.46
N SER A 601 16.96 -27.58 3.50
CA SER A 601 17.83 -27.45 4.67
C SER A 601 18.67 -26.18 4.65
N THR A 602 19.21 -25.80 3.49
CA THR A 602 20.04 -24.59 3.36
C THR A 602 19.27 -23.37 2.87
N GLY A 603 18.17 -23.56 2.14
CA GLY A 603 17.47 -22.48 1.44
C GLY A 603 18.15 -22.04 0.14
N ASP A 604 19.23 -22.70 -0.28
CA ASP A 604 19.96 -22.31 -1.48
C ASP A 604 19.17 -22.62 -2.76
N ALA A 605 19.26 -21.72 -3.74
CA ALA A 605 18.65 -21.89 -5.05
C ALA A 605 19.43 -22.94 -5.87
N VAL A 606 18.81 -24.10 -6.11
CA VAL A 606 19.34 -25.18 -6.94
C VAL A 606 19.12 -24.92 -8.42
N LYS A 607 17.91 -24.47 -8.80
CA LYS A 607 17.56 -24.18 -10.19
C LYS A 607 16.48 -23.11 -10.27
N THR A 608 16.58 -22.24 -11.27
CA THR A 608 15.65 -21.10 -11.46
C THR A 608 15.06 -21.12 -12.86
N TRP A 609 13.75 -20.90 -12.95
CA TRP A 609 13.02 -20.77 -14.22
C TRP A 609 12.29 -19.43 -14.27
N ARG A 610 12.40 -18.70 -15.39
CA ARG A 610 11.81 -17.37 -15.54
C ARG A 610 10.41 -17.44 -16.14
N PHE A 611 9.48 -16.66 -15.61
CA PHE A 611 8.11 -16.55 -16.16
C PHE A 611 8.07 -15.98 -17.57
N SER A 612 9.05 -15.17 -17.98
CA SER A 612 9.18 -14.67 -19.36
C SER A 612 9.23 -15.78 -20.41
N ASN A 613 9.74 -16.96 -20.02
CA ASN A 613 9.90 -18.11 -20.91
C ASN A 613 8.77 -19.12 -20.73
N MET A 614 7.82 -18.88 -19.83
CA MET A 614 6.73 -19.80 -19.55
C MET A 614 5.70 -19.76 -20.68
N LYS A 615 5.36 -20.92 -21.24
CA LYS A 615 4.34 -21.06 -22.28
C LYS A 615 2.98 -21.35 -21.66
N GLN A 616 2.94 -22.37 -20.80
CA GLN A 616 1.72 -22.83 -20.13
C GLN A 616 2.07 -23.62 -18.87
N TRP A 617 1.09 -23.82 -17.99
CA TRP A 617 1.19 -24.79 -16.90
C TRP A 617 -0.07 -25.64 -16.85
N ASN A 618 0.10 -26.90 -16.46
CA ASN A 618 -0.98 -27.85 -16.27
C ASN A 618 -0.94 -28.41 -14.85
N VAL A 619 -2.12 -28.64 -14.28
CA VAL A 619 -2.25 -29.22 -12.94
C VAL A 619 -3.00 -30.54 -13.08
N ASN A 620 -2.32 -31.65 -12.80
CA ASN A 620 -3.00 -32.93 -12.68
C ASN A 620 -3.49 -33.10 -11.23
N TRP A 621 -4.81 -32.95 -11.04
CA TRP A 621 -5.47 -33.00 -9.74
C TRP A 621 -5.47 -34.40 -9.10
N GLU A 622 -5.39 -35.47 -9.91
CA GLU A 622 -5.42 -36.84 -9.42
C GLU A 622 -4.13 -37.21 -8.69
N ILE A 623 -2.99 -36.82 -9.28
CA ILE A 623 -1.66 -37.06 -8.69
C ILE A 623 -1.06 -35.83 -7.99
N LYS A 624 -1.83 -34.72 -7.92
CA LYS A 624 -1.40 -33.43 -7.34
C LYS A 624 -0.05 -32.96 -7.89
N MET A 625 0.08 -32.99 -9.21
CA MET A 625 1.32 -32.63 -9.89
C MET A 625 1.12 -31.37 -10.73
N VAL A 626 1.96 -30.37 -10.51
CA VAL A 626 2.04 -29.18 -11.35
C VAL A 626 3.15 -29.41 -12.37
N THR A 627 2.85 -29.24 -13.65
CA THR A 627 3.82 -29.29 -14.73
C THR A 627 3.84 -27.94 -15.44
N VAL A 628 5.00 -27.31 -15.48
CA VAL A 628 5.20 -26.02 -16.15
C VAL A 628 6.07 -26.23 -17.36
N GLU A 629 5.60 -25.74 -18.51
CA GLU A 629 6.30 -25.80 -19.78
C GLU A 629 6.90 -24.43 -20.12
N PHE A 630 8.20 -24.43 -20.41
CA PHE A 630 8.94 -23.24 -20.81
C PHE A 630 9.33 -23.31 -22.30
N ALA A 631 9.93 -22.24 -22.79
CA ALA A 631 10.67 -22.23 -24.05
C ALA A 631 11.77 -23.30 -24.05
N ASP A 632 12.22 -23.67 -25.26
CA ASP A 632 13.28 -24.67 -25.49
C ASP A 632 12.96 -26.07 -24.96
N ASP A 633 11.67 -26.44 -24.96
CA ASP A 633 11.12 -27.73 -24.49
C ASP A 633 11.53 -28.10 -23.06
N VAL A 634 11.92 -27.11 -22.26
CA VAL A 634 12.20 -27.29 -20.84
C VAL A 634 10.89 -27.49 -20.09
N ARG A 635 10.73 -28.66 -19.47
CA ARG A 635 9.59 -28.98 -18.61
C ARG A 635 10.05 -29.19 -17.18
N VAL A 636 9.28 -28.68 -16.23
CA VAL A 636 9.46 -28.98 -14.81
C VAL A 636 8.15 -29.54 -14.25
N SER A 637 8.27 -30.66 -13.53
CA SER A 637 7.14 -31.29 -12.84
C SER A 637 7.48 -31.48 -11.38
N PHE A 638 6.56 -31.10 -10.51
CA PHE A 638 6.68 -31.25 -9.07
C PHE A 638 5.33 -31.53 -8.42
N ILE A 639 5.37 -32.24 -7.30
CA ILE A 639 4.20 -32.63 -6.50
C ILE A 639 4.24 -31.85 -5.19
N CYS A 640 3.15 -31.17 -4.84
CA CYS A 640 3.00 -30.51 -3.55
C CYS A 640 2.57 -31.55 -2.51
N THR A 641 3.37 -31.76 -1.46
CA THR A 641 3.13 -32.83 -0.47
C THR A 641 2.08 -32.45 0.56
N GLU A 642 2.19 -31.25 1.14
CA GLU A 642 1.29 -30.78 2.20
C GLU A 642 0.30 -29.70 1.74
N VAL A 643 0.66 -28.87 0.75
CA VAL A 643 -0.22 -27.82 0.20
C VAL A 643 -1.09 -28.35 -0.92
N ASP A 644 -2.33 -27.86 -1.01
CA ASP A 644 -3.14 -28.08 -2.20
C ASP A 644 -2.45 -27.42 -3.41
N CYS A 645 -2.28 -28.17 -4.50
CA CYS A 645 -1.72 -27.65 -5.76
C CYS A 645 -2.48 -26.43 -6.26
N LYS A 646 -3.74 -26.27 -5.83
CA LYS A 646 -4.55 -25.10 -6.14
C LYS A 646 -3.94 -23.79 -5.66
N VAL A 647 -3.28 -23.77 -4.49
CA VAL A 647 -2.62 -22.56 -3.98
C VAL A 647 -1.48 -22.17 -4.91
N VAL A 648 -0.61 -23.13 -5.25
CA VAL A 648 0.52 -22.90 -6.17
C VAL A 648 0.04 -22.48 -7.56
N HIS A 649 -1.01 -23.12 -8.08
CA HIS A 649 -1.67 -22.74 -9.33
C HIS A 649 -2.14 -21.29 -9.30
N GLU A 650 -2.83 -20.88 -8.23
CA GLU A 650 -3.28 -19.51 -8.07
C GLU A 650 -2.12 -18.52 -7.97
N PHE A 651 -1.02 -18.86 -7.30
CA PHE A 651 0.16 -18.00 -7.23
C PHE A 651 0.79 -17.75 -8.60
N ILE A 652 0.91 -18.80 -9.43
CA ILE A 652 1.43 -18.66 -10.81
C ILE A 652 0.48 -17.78 -11.63
N GLY A 653 -0.80 -18.11 -11.68
CA GLY A 653 -1.80 -17.35 -12.43
C GLY A 653 -1.94 -15.90 -11.96
N GLY A 654 -1.87 -15.68 -10.64
CA GLY A 654 -1.93 -14.36 -10.02
C GLY A 654 -0.72 -13.50 -10.35
N TYR A 655 0.51 -14.01 -10.29
CA TYR A 655 1.67 -13.23 -10.72
C TYR A 655 1.65 -12.89 -12.21
N ILE A 656 1.15 -13.80 -13.06
CA ILE A 656 0.93 -13.50 -14.48
C ILE A 656 -0.10 -12.39 -14.66
N PHE A 657 -1.24 -12.47 -13.97
CA PHE A 657 -2.24 -11.40 -13.95
C PHE A 657 -1.66 -10.05 -13.50
N LEU A 658 -0.87 -10.03 -12.43
CA LEU A 658 -0.28 -8.78 -11.94
C LEU A 658 0.72 -8.16 -12.91
N SER A 659 1.33 -8.97 -13.78
CA SER A 659 2.25 -8.50 -14.83
C SER A 659 1.55 -7.90 -16.05
N THR A 660 0.27 -8.19 -16.28
CA THR A 660 -0.49 -7.62 -17.42
C THR A 660 -0.97 -6.21 -17.15
N ARG A 661 -1.03 -5.77 -15.88
CA ARG A 661 -1.47 -4.42 -15.45
C ARG A 661 -0.72 -3.28 -16.13
N ALA A 662 0.58 -3.44 -16.42
CA ALA A 662 1.37 -2.39 -17.07
C ALA A 662 0.96 -2.12 -18.55
N LYS A 663 0.20 -3.04 -19.16
CA LYS A 663 -0.29 -2.93 -20.54
C LYS A 663 -1.76 -2.54 -20.62
N ASP A 664 -2.48 -2.59 -19.50
CA ASP A 664 -3.90 -2.33 -19.47
C ASP A 664 -4.15 -0.82 -19.38
N GLN A 665 -4.93 -0.28 -20.33
CA GLN A 665 -5.38 1.11 -20.30
C GLN A 665 -6.69 1.27 -19.52
N ASN A 666 -7.29 0.16 -19.07
CA ASN A 666 -8.47 0.20 -18.21
C ASN A 666 -8.06 0.52 -16.77
N GLU A 667 -8.65 1.57 -16.21
CA GLU A 667 -8.51 1.91 -14.78
C GLU A 667 -9.25 0.91 -13.86
N SER A 668 -10.10 0.03 -14.41
CA SER A 668 -10.87 -0.97 -13.66
C SER A 668 -10.20 -2.35 -13.65
N LEU A 669 -10.30 -3.04 -12.51
CA LEU A 669 -9.75 -4.38 -12.31
C LEU A 669 -10.51 -5.43 -13.14
N ASP A 670 -9.82 -6.11 -14.06
CA ASP A 670 -10.39 -7.22 -14.84
C ASP A 670 -10.48 -8.51 -14.01
N GLU A 671 -11.56 -8.63 -13.23
CA GLU A 671 -11.84 -9.82 -12.41
C GLU A 671 -11.99 -11.08 -13.27
N GLU A 672 -12.51 -10.96 -14.50
CA GLU A 672 -12.75 -12.10 -15.38
C GLU A 672 -11.43 -12.71 -15.86
N MET A 673 -10.45 -11.88 -16.23
CA MET A 673 -9.11 -12.34 -16.57
C MET A 673 -8.42 -13.01 -15.38
N PHE A 674 -8.55 -12.45 -14.17
CA PHE A 674 -8.03 -13.09 -12.96
C PHE A 674 -8.63 -14.49 -12.77
N TYR A 675 -9.95 -14.64 -12.89
CA TYR A 675 -10.60 -15.96 -12.76
C TYR A 675 -10.20 -16.92 -13.88
N LYS A 676 -10.01 -16.45 -15.12
CA LYS A 676 -9.50 -17.28 -16.22
C LYS A 676 -8.12 -17.85 -15.91
N LEU A 677 -7.22 -17.03 -15.35
CA LEU A 677 -5.85 -17.44 -15.03
C LEU A 677 -5.73 -18.30 -13.77
N THR A 678 -6.70 -18.23 -12.84
CA THR A 678 -6.61 -18.91 -11.54
C THR A 678 -7.64 -20.03 -11.34
N SER A 679 -8.61 -20.16 -12.25
CA SER A 679 -9.68 -21.17 -12.17
C SER A 679 -10.28 -21.59 -13.53
N GLY A 680 -9.97 -20.90 -14.63
CA GLY A 680 -10.63 -21.08 -15.92
C GLY A 680 -10.23 -22.34 -16.69
N TRP A 681 -9.14 -23.02 -16.28
CA TRP A 681 -8.58 -24.20 -16.93
C TRP A 681 -8.54 -25.38 -15.94
N VAL A 682 -9.71 -25.72 -15.38
CA VAL A 682 -9.89 -26.89 -14.49
C VAL A 682 -10.58 -28.01 -15.27
#